data_AF-A0A941RBF0-F1
#
_entry.id   AF-A0A941RBF0-F1
#
_cell.length_a   1.000
_cell.length_b   1.000
_cell.length_c   1.000
_cell.angle_alpha   90.00
_cell.angle_beta   90.00
_cell.angle_gamma   90.00
#
_symmetry.space_group_name_H-M   'P 1'
#
loop_
_entity.id
_entity.type
_entity.pdbx_description
1 polymer ?
#
loop_
_entity_poly.entity_id
_entity_poly.type
_entity_poly.pdbx_seq_one_letter_code
_entity_poly.pdbx_strand_id
1 'polypeptide(L)'
;MNSPYLPPIARPPHDSLRYRLDRRAGWRTEPNPALTQQVEASPGDGGLTLLPLPGTGALLNDPSGSFGGLTWPDHVALLPGNTLVLLDRAQRRLRRFDPCTCRFIDWPCFGRDPKDPRLPLDAGGIAAGCGRLYLCDTGHQRVLVLNAVSGTVQAVWTAPVLQELIPWQPEDVAVMVNGNIAVSDPANGGIHVLSAYGRHRLFFGQLGAVRSLAVDCLGRIYVRVEGEAHVLVLDPDSGQILETPTRPEEAINRFLPLPVRVLVGGALDLSSLGRCPTDPPPIFNTSGELTTAELSLPVYPKEGMWVSLAQDSEITRCTWHRAILTGTLPRGTRVTVYSLTAESEEPAYLLALRPVEEWRLAGTWHNPDGVAPLSGQIDFLLRSQPGRYLWLKLQFQGDSSVTPQLDSVEIEFPRISLRRYLPAVFGAEPVSADFTDRWLSLFDREFRTIETSIDRQARLFDPLACPAGPPAKRDFLSWLAGWVGVALERNWPEERRRAYLKAAPRLFPWRGTLKGLRKSLYLFLAIDRYTDFQPKRADCIPCVVPSKTCWRPPRLLLEHFHLRRWMMLGHAKLSDNAKLWGERIVNRSRLGGPGEFRVPDAPSGAQLGVTQLKKTQDPCRDPFHVYAHKLSVFVPATCIRDPSLARALKRLVDLERPVHVEAQVIAVEPRFRVGVQAMLGLDAVVGWRAAPVELDGGALGRATVLTGAVDARPRFRVGDARIRGKTILP
;
A
#
# COMPACT_ATOMS: atom_id res chain seq x y z
N MET A 1 32.28 -45.30 34.90
CA MET A 1 33.57 -44.79 34.40
C MET A 1 33.28 -43.59 33.52
N ASN A 2 33.64 -42.41 34.01
CA ASN A 2 33.61 -41.16 33.28
C ASN A 2 34.61 -41.24 32.11
N SER A 3 34.18 -40.95 30.88
CA SER A 3 35.08 -40.39 29.85
C SER A 3 34.74 -38.91 29.69
N PRO A 4 35.37 -38.02 30.48
CA PRO A 4 35.35 -36.60 30.21
C PRO A 4 36.48 -36.29 29.20
N TYR A 5 36.21 -35.40 28.25
CA TYR A 5 37.18 -34.81 27.31
C TYR A 5 37.60 -35.63 26.08
N LEU A 6 36.65 -36.03 25.25
CA LEU A 6 36.81 -35.78 23.82
C LEU A 6 35.76 -34.74 23.43
N PRO A 7 36.12 -33.59 22.84
CA PRO A 7 35.11 -32.77 22.17
C PRO A 7 34.36 -33.68 21.18
N PRO A 8 33.03 -33.54 21.04
CA PRO A 8 32.32 -34.30 20.02
C PRO A 8 33.07 -34.11 18.71
N ILE A 9 33.56 -35.21 18.11
CA ILE A 9 34.17 -35.14 16.79
C ILE A 9 33.13 -34.45 15.93
N ALA A 10 33.47 -33.27 15.40
CA ALA A 10 32.58 -32.50 14.54
C ALA A 10 32.23 -33.38 13.35
N ARG A 11 31.10 -34.08 13.44
CA ARG A 11 30.51 -34.75 12.30
C ARG A 11 29.89 -33.62 11.48
N PRO A 12 30.12 -33.58 10.15
CA PRO A 12 29.41 -32.64 9.30
C PRO A 12 27.91 -32.73 9.63
N PRO A 13 27.19 -31.60 9.69
CA PRO A 13 25.76 -31.62 9.97
C PRO A 13 25.06 -32.59 9.01
N HIS A 14 24.02 -33.28 9.51
CA HIS A 14 23.29 -34.24 8.68
C HIS A 14 22.63 -33.56 7.47
N ASP A 15 22.30 -32.27 7.64
CA ASP A 15 21.67 -31.37 6.67
C ASP A 15 22.56 -30.16 6.37
N SER A 16 22.45 -29.62 5.15
CA SER A 16 23.24 -28.47 4.75
C SER A 16 22.68 -27.19 5.37
N LEU A 17 23.59 -26.33 5.81
CA LEU A 17 23.32 -24.97 6.23
C LEU A 17 23.27 -24.05 5.00
N ARG A 18 22.61 -22.90 5.19
CA ARG A 18 22.40 -21.91 4.14
C ARG A 18 22.68 -20.51 4.64
N TYR A 19 23.50 -19.76 3.91
CA TYR A 19 23.56 -18.30 4.01
C TYR A 19 22.70 -17.67 2.94
N ARG A 20 22.01 -16.59 3.28
CA ARG A 20 21.22 -15.81 2.34
C ARG A 20 21.72 -14.38 2.37
N LEU A 21 22.11 -13.88 1.20
CA LEU A 21 22.47 -12.49 0.96
C LEU A 21 21.35 -11.87 0.13
N ASP A 22 20.63 -10.91 0.71
CA ASP A 22 19.59 -10.14 0.03
C ASP A 22 19.33 -8.82 0.78
N ARG A 23 18.33 -8.04 0.35
CA ARG A 23 17.95 -6.80 1.04
C ARG A 23 17.61 -7.00 2.52
N ARG A 24 16.99 -8.12 2.90
CA ARG A 24 16.46 -8.36 4.25
C ARG A 24 17.51 -8.90 5.21
N ALA A 25 18.31 -9.85 4.74
CA ALA A 25 19.43 -10.42 5.47
C ALA A 25 20.67 -9.50 5.45
N GLY A 26 20.69 -8.55 4.52
CA GLY A 26 21.83 -7.70 4.21
C GLY A 26 22.72 -8.35 3.16
N TRP A 27 23.16 -7.56 2.19
CA TRP A 27 24.10 -8.03 1.15
C TRP A 27 25.48 -8.35 1.70
N ARG A 28 25.82 -7.84 2.91
CA ARG A 28 27.15 -7.98 3.52
C ARG A 28 28.25 -7.57 2.52
N THR A 29 28.08 -6.43 1.85
CA THR A 29 29.02 -5.89 0.86
C THR A 29 30.34 -5.47 1.51
N GLU A 30 31.46 -5.76 0.87
CA GLU A 30 32.78 -5.27 1.27
C GLU A 30 32.89 -3.76 0.99
N PRO A 31 33.11 -2.91 2.01
CA PRO A 31 33.13 -1.45 1.86
C PRO A 31 34.34 -0.91 1.10
N ASN A 32 35.41 -1.71 0.92
CA ASN A 32 36.58 -1.27 0.19
C ASN A 32 36.23 -0.97 -1.30
N PRO A 33 36.39 0.28 -1.78
CA PRO A 33 36.05 0.66 -3.14
C PRO A 33 36.91 -0.03 -4.20
N ALA A 34 38.06 -0.61 -3.85
CA ALA A 34 38.82 -1.44 -4.78
C ALA A 34 38.12 -2.77 -5.11
N LEU A 35 37.30 -3.28 -4.18
CA LEU A 35 36.62 -4.58 -4.29
C LEU A 35 35.16 -4.45 -4.76
N THR A 36 34.48 -3.39 -4.34
CA THR A 36 33.13 -3.08 -4.80
C THR A 36 33.16 -1.79 -5.61
N GLN A 37 32.99 -1.92 -6.93
CA GLN A 37 33.07 -0.83 -7.89
C GLN A 37 31.82 -0.83 -8.76
N GLN A 38 31.19 0.33 -8.90
CA GLN A 38 30.12 0.53 -9.89
C GLN A 38 28.93 -0.44 -9.73
N VAL A 39 28.71 -0.98 -8.53
CA VAL A 39 27.57 -1.82 -8.17
C VAL A 39 27.00 -1.32 -6.85
N GLU A 40 25.68 -1.20 -6.75
CA GLU A 40 24.98 -0.87 -5.51
C GLU A 40 23.73 -1.73 -5.33
N ALA A 41 23.24 -1.83 -4.09
CA ALA A 41 21.91 -2.37 -3.86
C ALA A 41 20.90 -1.28 -4.20
N SER A 42 20.06 -1.52 -5.21
CA SER A 42 19.03 -0.59 -5.64
C SER A 42 18.19 -0.18 -4.43
N PRO A 43 18.08 1.12 -4.14
CA PRO A 43 17.30 1.60 -3.01
C PRO A 43 15.83 1.15 -3.01
N GLY A 44 15.26 0.89 -4.19
CA GLY A 44 13.89 0.45 -4.45
C GLY A 44 13.60 -1.00 -4.03
N ASP A 45 13.94 -1.96 -4.87
CA ASP A 45 13.73 -3.40 -4.61
C ASP A 45 14.83 -4.02 -3.73
N GLY A 46 15.98 -3.35 -3.57
CA GLY A 46 17.12 -3.85 -2.83
C GLY A 46 17.93 -4.91 -3.56
N GLY A 47 17.72 -5.12 -4.86
CA GLY A 47 18.57 -6.00 -5.67
C GLY A 47 19.90 -5.34 -6.01
N LEU A 48 20.97 -6.11 -6.21
CA LEU A 48 22.24 -5.56 -6.71
C LEU A 48 22.14 -5.22 -8.19
N THR A 49 22.54 -4.01 -8.56
CA THR A 49 22.55 -3.45 -9.92
C THR A 49 23.80 -2.61 -10.17
N LEU A 50 24.13 -2.36 -11.44
CA LEU A 50 25.16 -1.39 -11.81
C LEU A 50 24.78 0.03 -11.37
N LEU A 51 25.78 0.77 -10.88
CA LEU A 51 25.66 2.15 -10.44
C LEU A 51 25.53 3.10 -11.65
N PRO A 52 24.45 3.89 -11.81
CA PRO A 52 24.38 4.85 -12.91
C PRO A 52 25.50 5.90 -12.82
N LEU A 53 26.00 6.33 -13.98
CA LEU A 53 27.10 7.29 -14.10
C LEU A 53 26.67 8.67 -13.56
N PRO A 54 27.55 9.39 -12.85
CA PRO A 54 27.25 10.72 -12.34
C PRO A 54 26.79 11.68 -13.45
N GLY A 55 25.73 12.45 -13.18
CA GLY A 55 25.16 13.40 -14.14
C GLY A 55 24.28 12.78 -15.23
N THR A 56 24.04 11.46 -15.18
CA THR A 56 23.06 10.79 -16.06
C THR A 56 21.81 10.42 -15.27
N GLY A 57 20.64 10.53 -15.90
CA GLY A 57 19.35 10.36 -15.23
C GLY A 57 18.92 11.59 -14.40
N ALA A 58 17.84 11.43 -13.64
CA ALA A 58 17.28 12.50 -12.82
C ALA A 58 18.04 12.62 -11.47
N LEU A 59 18.30 13.85 -11.00
CA LEU A 59 18.92 14.12 -9.70
C LEU A 59 17.89 14.63 -8.69
N LEU A 60 18.12 14.42 -7.39
CA LEU A 60 17.24 14.95 -6.34
C LEU A 60 17.23 16.48 -6.30
N ASN A 61 18.30 17.14 -6.72
CA ASN A 61 18.40 18.60 -6.73
C ASN A 61 17.81 19.25 -8.00
N ASP A 62 16.92 18.55 -8.73
CA ASP A 62 16.28 19.05 -9.94
C ASP A 62 15.67 20.47 -9.74
N PRO A 63 16.02 21.47 -10.58
CA PRO A 63 15.49 22.84 -10.51
C PRO A 63 13.97 22.96 -10.56
N SER A 64 13.26 21.97 -11.13
CA SER A 64 11.80 21.93 -11.19
C SER A 64 11.10 21.69 -9.85
N GLY A 65 11.85 21.35 -8.79
CA GLY A 65 11.27 20.99 -7.49
C GLY A 65 10.59 19.62 -7.48
N SER A 66 10.73 18.82 -8.54
CA SER A 66 10.19 17.45 -8.63
C SER A 66 11.02 16.41 -7.89
N PHE A 67 12.20 16.79 -7.36
CA PHE A 67 13.16 15.90 -6.72
C PHE A 67 13.50 14.68 -7.59
N GLY A 68 13.76 14.93 -8.88
CA GLY A 68 14.04 13.89 -9.86
C GLY A 68 12.85 12.97 -10.15
N GLY A 69 11.64 13.53 -10.10
CA GLY A 69 10.38 12.83 -10.37
C GLY A 69 9.78 12.06 -9.19
N LEU A 70 10.28 12.28 -7.97
CA LEU A 70 9.68 11.73 -6.74
C LEU A 70 8.41 12.48 -6.34
N THR A 71 8.34 13.77 -6.64
CA THR A 71 7.18 14.62 -6.35
C THR A 71 6.73 15.39 -7.59
N TRP A 72 5.54 15.99 -7.49
CA TRP A 72 5.11 16.95 -8.49
C TRP A 72 6.13 18.09 -8.58
N PRO A 73 6.36 18.66 -9.78
CA PRO A 73 7.05 19.93 -9.90
C PRO A 73 6.41 21.00 -9.02
N ASP A 74 7.20 21.98 -8.58
CA ASP A 74 6.79 23.07 -7.69
C ASP A 74 5.55 23.85 -8.17
N HIS A 75 5.31 23.92 -9.48
CA HIS A 75 4.19 24.61 -10.11
C HIS A 75 3.00 23.68 -10.45
N VAL A 76 3.02 22.43 -9.99
CA VAL A 76 1.98 21.42 -10.27
C VAL A 76 1.44 20.84 -8.98
N ALA A 77 0.11 20.70 -8.88
CA ALA A 77 -0.54 20.08 -7.75
C ALA A 77 -1.68 19.15 -8.18
N LEU A 78 -1.84 18.04 -7.45
CA LEU A 78 -2.95 17.12 -7.63
C LEU A 78 -4.06 17.40 -6.60
N LEU A 79 -5.24 17.78 -7.08
CA LEU A 79 -6.39 18.03 -6.21
C LEU A 79 -7.16 16.76 -5.84
N PRO A 80 -7.99 16.80 -4.79
CA PRO A 80 -8.98 15.76 -4.52
C PRO A 80 -9.85 15.49 -5.75
N GLY A 81 -9.95 14.22 -6.17
CA GLY A 81 -10.69 13.82 -7.38
C GLY A 81 -9.83 13.64 -8.64
N ASN A 82 -8.49 13.60 -8.49
CA ASN A 82 -7.51 13.37 -9.55
C ASN A 82 -7.52 14.44 -10.65
N THR A 83 -7.82 15.69 -10.28
CA THR A 83 -7.69 16.84 -11.19
C THR A 83 -6.28 17.40 -11.04
N LEU A 84 -5.49 17.36 -12.11
CA LEU A 84 -4.19 18.01 -12.18
C LEU A 84 -4.35 19.50 -12.41
N VAL A 85 -3.56 20.27 -11.68
CA VAL A 85 -3.52 21.73 -11.75
C VAL A 85 -2.09 22.16 -11.95
N LEU A 86 -1.93 23.15 -12.81
CA LEU A 86 -0.64 23.73 -13.17
C LEU A 86 -0.74 25.26 -13.02
N LEU A 87 0.25 25.86 -12.39
CA LEU A 87 0.43 27.31 -12.33
C LEU A 87 1.35 27.75 -13.46
N ASP A 88 0.77 28.36 -14.50
CA ASP A 88 1.53 28.98 -15.58
C ASP A 88 2.10 30.31 -15.05
N ARG A 89 3.37 30.26 -14.65
CA ARG A 89 4.11 31.41 -14.10
C ARG A 89 4.24 32.55 -15.13
N ALA A 90 4.42 32.22 -16.41
CA ALA A 90 4.63 33.21 -17.48
C ALA A 90 3.35 34.02 -17.74
N GLN A 91 2.19 33.35 -17.81
CA GLN A 91 0.90 34.01 -18.03
C GLN A 91 0.20 34.42 -16.73
N ARG A 92 0.76 34.05 -15.56
CA ARG A 92 0.15 34.18 -14.23
C ARG A 92 -1.26 33.59 -14.20
N ARG A 93 -1.42 32.34 -14.66
CA ARG A 93 -2.72 31.66 -14.74
C ARG A 93 -2.69 30.31 -14.05
N LEU A 94 -3.77 30.00 -13.33
CA LEU A 94 -4.01 28.65 -12.84
C LEU A 94 -4.78 27.88 -13.92
N ARG A 95 -4.21 26.76 -14.37
CA ARG A 95 -4.79 25.87 -15.38
C ARG A 95 -5.10 24.51 -14.77
N ARG A 96 -6.16 23.87 -15.25
CA ARG A 96 -6.51 22.49 -14.89
C ARG A 96 -6.43 21.59 -16.11
N PHE A 97 -6.00 20.36 -15.92
CA PHE A 97 -5.98 19.37 -17.00
C PHE A 97 -7.41 18.91 -17.31
N ASP A 98 -7.79 18.96 -18.59
CA ASP A 98 -9.02 18.39 -19.11
C ASP A 98 -8.73 17.08 -19.85
N PRO A 99 -9.11 15.91 -19.29
CA PRO A 99 -8.84 14.64 -19.93
C PRO A 99 -9.67 14.41 -21.20
N CYS A 100 -10.78 15.12 -21.41
CA CYS A 100 -11.61 14.95 -22.60
C CYS A 100 -10.97 15.59 -23.85
N THR A 101 -10.31 16.74 -23.66
CA THR A 101 -9.65 17.50 -24.73
C THR A 101 -8.13 17.29 -24.75
N CYS A 102 -7.60 16.54 -23.78
CA CYS A 102 -6.17 16.32 -23.54
C CYS A 102 -5.36 17.62 -23.56
N ARG A 103 -5.85 18.65 -22.85
CA ARG A 103 -5.20 19.97 -22.78
C ARG A 103 -5.34 20.56 -21.39
N PHE A 104 -4.37 21.39 -21.00
CA PHE A 104 -4.55 22.28 -19.86
C PHE A 104 -5.44 23.46 -20.28
N ILE A 105 -6.54 23.64 -19.56
CA ILE A 105 -7.49 24.73 -19.78
C ILE A 105 -7.52 25.65 -18.57
N ASP A 106 -7.82 26.92 -18.79
CA ASP A 106 -7.87 27.90 -17.71
C ASP A 106 -8.89 27.52 -16.63
N TRP A 107 -8.51 27.69 -15.36
CA TRP A 107 -9.39 27.43 -14.24
C TRP A 107 -10.59 28.39 -14.29
N PRO A 108 -11.85 27.89 -14.24
CA PRO A 108 -13.03 28.72 -14.35
C PRO A 108 -13.06 29.86 -13.32
N CYS A 109 -13.34 31.08 -13.77
CA CYS A 109 -13.50 32.24 -12.90
C CYS A 109 -12.25 32.62 -12.07
N PHE A 110 -11.04 32.26 -12.53
CA PHE A 110 -9.76 32.66 -11.94
C PHE A 110 -8.95 33.49 -12.95
N GLY A 111 -8.42 34.65 -12.56
CA GLY A 111 -7.42 35.37 -13.35
C GLY A 111 -7.90 35.99 -14.68
N ARG A 112 -9.21 36.27 -14.81
CA ARG A 112 -9.76 36.99 -15.98
C ARG A 112 -9.51 38.49 -15.92
N ASP A 113 -9.37 39.04 -14.71
CA ASP A 113 -9.03 40.43 -14.46
C ASP A 113 -7.57 40.48 -13.94
N PRO A 114 -6.67 41.26 -14.56
CA PRO A 114 -5.31 41.48 -14.05
C PRO A 114 -5.23 42.00 -12.61
N LYS A 115 -6.32 42.60 -12.08
CA LYS A 115 -6.41 43.08 -10.69
C LYS A 115 -7.02 42.05 -9.72
N ASP A 116 -7.27 40.83 -10.15
CA ASP A 116 -7.83 39.78 -9.30
C ASP A 116 -6.87 39.50 -8.13
N PRO A 117 -7.30 39.69 -6.86
CA PRO A 117 -6.43 39.53 -5.70
C PRO A 117 -5.96 38.08 -5.49
N ARG A 118 -6.51 37.13 -6.25
CA ARG A 118 -6.11 35.72 -6.28
C ARG A 118 -4.91 35.44 -7.18
N LEU A 119 -4.51 36.39 -8.02
CA LEU A 119 -3.34 36.27 -8.89
C LEU A 119 -2.05 36.52 -8.09
N PRO A 120 -1.05 35.63 -8.18
CA PRO A 120 0.27 35.91 -7.65
C PRO A 120 0.96 37.01 -8.47
N LEU A 121 1.75 37.88 -7.82
CA LEU A 121 2.60 38.85 -8.52
C LEU A 121 3.84 38.17 -9.07
N ASP A 122 4.48 37.37 -8.22
CA ASP A 122 5.55 36.47 -8.56
C ASP A 122 5.22 35.09 -7.98
N ALA A 123 5.14 34.10 -8.87
CA ALA A 123 4.55 32.81 -8.58
C ALA A 123 5.62 31.85 -8.06
N GLY A 124 5.57 31.58 -6.76
CA GLY A 124 6.35 30.51 -6.13
C GLY A 124 5.77 29.12 -6.44
N GLY A 125 5.87 28.21 -5.48
CA GLY A 125 5.33 26.87 -5.53
C GLY A 125 3.86 26.79 -5.14
N ILE A 126 3.24 25.66 -5.51
CA ILE A 126 1.87 25.31 -5.19
C ILE A 126 1.81 23.94 -4.55
N ALA A 127 0.91 23.78 -3.58
CA ALA A 127 0.63 22.47 -3.00
C ALA A 127 -0.85 22.29 -2.71
N ALA A 128 -1.33 21.07 -2.88
CA ALA A 128 -2.71 20.72 -2.56
C ALA A 128 -2.76 19.71 -1.42
N GLY A 129 -3.67 19.93 -0.47
CA GLY A 129 -3.88 19.02 0.66
C GLY A 129 -5.15 19.38 1.43
N CYS A 130 -5.83 18.39 1.99
CA CYS A 130 -7.01 18.59 2.85
C CYS A 130 -8.16 19.38 2.18
N GLY A 131 -8.31 19.32 0.84
CA GLY A 131 -9.31 20.12 0.13
C GLY A 131 -8.95 21.61 -0.02
N ARG A 132 -7.69 21.96 0.21
CA ARG A 132 -7.13 23.29 0.00
C ARG A 132 -6.02 23.27 -1.02
N LEU A 133 -5.84 24.38 -1.71
CA LEU A 133 -4.73 24.68 -2.59
C LEU A 133 -3.98 25.87 -2.00
N TYR A 134 -2.71 25.68 -1.68
CA TYR A 134 -1.79 26.68 -1.17
C TYR A 134 -0.96 27.21 -2.34
N LEU A 135 -0.79 28.52 -2.39
CA LEU A 135 -0.07 29.19 -3.47
C LEU A 135 0.85 30.23 -2.87
N CYS A 136 2.15 30.08 -3.10
CA CYS A 136 3.16 31.05 -2.68
C CYS A 136 3.20 32.22 -3.65
N ASP A 137 3.10 33.43 -3.10
CA ASP A 137 3.17 34.69 -3.85
C ASP A 137 4.33 35.50 -3.28
N THR A 138 5.53 35.26 -3.82
CA THR A 138 6.78 35.87 -3.38
C THR A 138 6.72 37.38 -3.52
N GLY A 139 6.13 37.87 -4.61
CA GLY A 139 6.05 39.29 -4.93
C GLY A 139 5.17 40.08 -3.95
N HIS A 140 4.05 39.51 -3.48
CA HIS A 140 3.21 40.12 -2.45
C HIS A 140 3.51 39.61 -1.03
N GLN A 141 4.57 38.80 -0.84
CA GLN A 141 5.01 38.30 0.47
C GLN A 141 3.90 37.59 1.26
N ARG A 142 3.17 36.70 0.57
CA ARG A 142 2.00 36.03 1.15
C ARG A 142 1.84 34.60 0.65
N VAL A 143 1.09 33.80 1.40
CA VAL A 143 0.58 32.50 0.96
C VAL A 143 -0.94 32.58 0.84
N LEU A 144 -1.45 32.33 -0.37
CA LEU A 144 -2.88 32.27 -0.65
C LEU A 144 -3.42 30.86 -0.38
N VAL A 145 -4.51 30.77 0.36
CA VAL A 145 -5.20 29.49 0.63
C VAL A 145 -6.54 29.50 -0.08
N LEU A 146 -6.68 28.65 -1.09
CA LEU A 146 -7.89 28.50 -1.88
C LEU A 146 -8.61 27.20 -1.55
N ASN A 147 -9.93 27.17 -1.74
CA ASN A 147 -10.68 25.92 -1.78
C ASN A 147 -10.30 25.14 -3.05
N ALA A 148 -9.84 23.89 -2.89
CA ALA A 148 -9.37 23.06 -4.00
C ALA A 148 -10.44 22.77 -5.07
N VAL A 149 -11.73 22.84 -4.74
CA VAL A 149 -12.83 22.55 -5.68
C VAL A 149 -13.36 23.82 -6.32
N SER A 150 -13.67 24.84 -5.51
CA SER A 150 -14.31 26.08 -5.99
C SER A 150 -13.33 27.16 -6.43
N GLY A 151 -12.05 27.10 -6.03
CA GLY A 151 -11.07 28.16 -6.29
C GLY A 151 -11.34 29.46 -5.51
N THR A 152 -12.22 29.42 -4.49
CA THR A 152 -12.53 30.57 -3.63
C THR A 152 -11.45 30.75 -2.57
N VAL A 153 -11.07 32.00 -2.29
CA VAL A 153 -10.12 32.32 -1.20
C VAL A 153 -10.72 31.94 0.15
N GLN A 154 -10.00 31.11 0.91
CA GLN A 154 -10.34 30.76 2.29
C GLN A 154 -9.52 31.59 3.28
N ALA A 155 -8.24 31.85 2.98
CA ALA A 155 -7.37 32.65 3.82
C ALA A 155 -6.22 33.26 3.00
N VAL A 156 -5.62 34.31 3.54
CA VAL A 156 -4.36 34.91 3.09
C VAL A 156 -3.43 34.95 4.29
N TRP A 157 -2.27 34.31 4.19
CA TRP A 157 -1.27 34.31 5.24
C TRP A 157 -0.16 35.29 4.89
N THR A 158 0.25 36.08 5.86
CA THR A 158 1.35 37.05 5.78
C THR A 158 2.45 36.65 6.76
N ALA A 159 3.55 37.39 6.74
CA ALA A 159 4.75 37.11 7.56
C ALA A 159 4.38 36.77 9.02
N PRO A 160 4.94 35.69 9.58
CA PRO A 160 4.85 35.42 11.01
C PRO A 160 5.38 36.62 11.79
N VAL A 161 4.70 37.00 12.89
CA VAL A 161 4.92 38.24 13.68
C VAL A 161 6.36 38.42 14.23
N LEU A 162 7.26 37.45 14.04
CA LEU A 162 8.59 37.38 14.68
C LEU A 162 9.76 37.97 13.86
N GLN A 163 9.54 38.55 12.68
CA GLN A 163 10.64 39.06 11.81
C GLN A 163 10.46 40.55 11.49
N GLU A 164 11.23 41.41 12.15
CA GLU A 164 11.25 42.86 11.91
C GLU A 164 12.40 43.31 10.96
N LEU A 165 13.34 42.43 10.57
CA LEU A 165 14.58 42.83 9.89
C LEU A 165 14.69 42.43 8.42
N ILE A 166 14.07 41.32 7.98
CA ILE A 166 14.10 40.84 6.59
C ILE A 166 12.67 40.44 6.18
N PRO A 167 12.17 40.91 5.03
CA PRO A 167 10.82 40.60 4.59
C PRO A 167 10.67 39.10 4.25
N TRP A 168 9.55 38.51 4.67
CA TRP A 168 9.19 37.12 4.38
C TRP A 168 9.03 36.88 2.87
N GLN A 169 9.80 35.95 2.30
CA GLN A 169 9.72 35.58 0.88
C GLN A 169 9.30 34.12 0.72
N PRO A 170 7.98 33.81 0.76
CA PRO A 170 7.52 32.43 0.59
C PRO A 170 7.76 31.98 -0.85
N GLU A 171 8.70 31.05 -1.08
CA GLU A 171 9.03 30.57 -2.43
C GLU A 171 8.34 29.25 -2.78
N ASP A 172 8.32 28.28 -1.88
CA ASP A 172 7.70 26.97 -2.11
C ASP A 172 6.92 26.52 -0.86
N VAL A 173 5.97 25.61 -1.05
CA VAL A 173 5.07 25.13 -0.01
C VAL A 173 4.90 23.63 -0.11
N ALA A 174 4.97 22.94 1.04
CA ALA A 174 4.71 21.51 1.14
C ALA A 174 3.73 21.21 2.28
N VAL A 175 2.79 20.29 2.03
CA VAL A 175 1.83 19.82 3.04
C VAL A 175 2.40 18.60 3.73
N MET A 176 2.59 18.67 5.05
CA MET A 176 3.13 17.59 5.86
C MET A 176 2.06 16.56 6.21
N VAL A 177 2.44 15.29 6.43
CA VAL A 177 1.52 14.18 6.79
C VAL A 177 0.65 14.48 8.03
N ASN A 178 1.16 15.28 8.97
CA ASN A 178 0.43 15.70 10.18
C ASN A 178 -0.57 16.87 9.94
N GLY A 179 -0.68 17.38 8.71
CA GLY A 179 -1.52 18.50 8.32
C GLY A 179 -0.91 19.89 8.56
N ASN A 180 0.33 19.98 9.04
CA ASN A 180 1.08 21.24 9.04
C ASN A 180 1.56 21.58 7.63
N ILE A 181 1.91 22.84 7.42
CA ILE A 181 2.35 23.40 6.15
C ILE A 181 3.76 23.92 6.33
N ALA A 182 4.71 23.36 5.59
CA ALA A 182 6.07 23.87 5.50
C ALA A 182 6.13 24.90 4.35
N VAL A 183 6.69 26.07 4.61
CA VAL A 183 6.85 27.14 3.62
C VAL A 183 8.32 27.55 3.62
N SER A 184 8.96 27.54 2.45
CA SER A 184 10.36 27.95 2.35
C SER A 184 10.47 29.47 2.38
N ASP A 185 11.55 29.96 2.98
CA ASP A 185 11.91 31.36 2.98
C ASP A 185 13.41 31.50 2.70
N PRO A 186 13.81 31.58 1.41
CA PRO A 186 15.21 31.70 1.03
C PRO A 186 15.86 32.98 1.55
N ALA A 187 15.10 34.08 1.69
CA ALA A 187 15.62 35.36 2.16
C ALA A 187 16.04 35.29 3.64
N ASN A 188 15.29 34.55 4.46
CA ASN A 188 15.64 34.28 5.85
C ASN A 188 16.44 32.97 6.04
N GLY A 189 16.82 32.29 4.95
CA GLY A 189 17.69 31.13 4.96
C GLY A 189 17.11 29.89 5.65
N GLY A 190 15.79 29.67 5.52
CA GLY A 190 15.10 28.66 6.32
C GLY A 190 13.70 28.26 5.86
N ILE A 191 12.98 27.57 6.74
CA ILE A 191 11.63 27.01 6.52
C ILE A 191 10.74 27.35 7.70
N HIS A 192 9.53 27.85 7.42
CA HIS A 192 8.49 28.05 8.41
C HIS A 192 7.50 26.88 8.42
N VAL A 193 7.26 26.31 9.61
CA VAL A 193 6.22 25.30 9.82
C VAL A 193 5.00 25.97 10.42
N LEU A 194 3.92 26.03 9.65
CA LEU A 194 2.63 26.60 10.00
C LEU A 194 1.61 25.49 10.26
N SER A 195 0.62 25.75 11.10
CA SER A 195 -0.56 24.87 11.19
C SER A 195 -1.42 24.98 9.93
N ALA A 196 -2.36 24.04 9.74
CA ALA A 196 -3.38 24.12 8.67
C ALA A 196 -4.21 25.42 8.63
N TYR A 197 -4.17 26.24 9.69
CA TYR A 197 -4.89 27.51 9.78
C TYR A 197 -3.97 28.73 9.70
N GLY A 198 -2.68 28.54 9.40
CA GLY A 198 -1.71 29.63 9.21
C GLY A 198 -1.02 30.10 10.49
N ARG A 199 -1.34 29.51 11.65
CA ARG A 199 -0.61 29.81 12.89
C ARG A 199 0.82 29.25 12.83
N HIS A 200 1.81 30.12 13.00
CA HIS A 200 3.22 29.74 13.09
C HIS A 200 3.48 28.79 14.26
N ARG A 201 4.28 27.74 14.02
CA ARG A 201 4.69 26.75 15.04
C ARG A 201 6.18 26.77 15.25
N LEU A 202 6.95 26.51 14.20
CA LEU A 202 8.41 26.34 14.25
C LEU A 202 9.04 27.06 13.06
N PHE A 203 10.30 27.46 13.24
CA PHE A 203 11.16 27.95 12.16
C PHE A 203 12.49 27.18 12.20
N PHE A 204 12.89 26.63 11.06
CA PHE A 204 14.17 25.97 10.87
C PHE A 204 15.08 26.89 10.05
N GLY A 205 16.04 27.53 10.72
CA GLY A 205 17.00 28.45 10.09
C GLY A 205 18.37 27.81 9.84
N GLN A 206 19.29 28.59 9.27
CA GLN A 206 20.68 28.18 8.95
C GLN A 206 20.79 27.05 7.91
N LEU A 207 19.79 26.92 7.04
CA LEU A 207 19.77 25.92 5.96
C LEU A 207 20.35 26.47 4.65
N GLY A 208 20.44 27.80 4.51
CA GLY A 208 20.78 28.49 3.26
C GLY A 208 19.53 28.87 2.45
N ALA A 209 19.72 29.27 1.19
CA ALA A 209 18.63 29.70 0.33
C ALA A 209 17.77 28.49 -0.12
N VAL A 210 16.72 28.19 0.66
CA VAL A 210 15.82 27.06 0.41
C VAL A 210 14.84 27.39 -0.71
N ARG A 211 14.99 26.73 -1.87
CA ARG A 211 14.18 27.01 -3.07
C ARG A 211 13.01 26.05 -3.27
N SER A 212 13.14 24.79 -2.84
CA SER A 212 12.07 23.79 -3.00
C SER A 212 11.97 22.83 -1.83
N LEU A 213 10.75 22.36 -1.58
CA LEU A 213 10.37 21.51 -0.47
C LEU A 213 9.60 20.28 -0.96
N ALA A 214 9.94 19.13 -0.40
CA ALA A 214 9.14 17.91 -0.54
C ALA A 214 8.96 17.25 0.83
N VAL A 215 7.91 16.45 0.99
CA VAL A 215 7.67 15.71 2.23
C VAL A 215 7.43 14.25 1.88
N ASP A 216 8.15 13.37 2.58
CA ASP A 216 8.03 11.93 2.40
C ASP A 216 6.86 11.33 3.23
N CYS A 217 6.60 10.04 3.05
CA CYS A 217 5.52 9.33 3.73
C CYS A 217 5.72 9.19 5.24
N LEU A 218 6.94 9.37 5.74
CA LEU A 218 7.25 9.38 7.17
C LEU A 218 7.12 10.78 7.78
N GLY A 219 6.93 11.82 6.96
CA GLY A 219 6.83 13.21 7.35
C GLY A 219 8.15 13.96 7.37
N ARG A 220 9.25 13.38 6.89
CA ARG A 220 10.55 14.05 6.77
C ARG A 220 10.51 15.09 5.67
N ILE A 221 11.17 16.22 5.89
CA ILE A 221 11.17 17.36 4.96
C ILE A 221 12.44 17.31 4.13
N TYR A 222 12.29 17.19 2.82
CA TYR A 222 13.35 17.25 1.82
C TYR A 222 13.50 18.68 1.34
N VAL A 223 14.73 19.20 1.38
CA VAL A 223 15.03 20.62 1.23
C VAL A 223 16.09 20.80 0.16
N ARG A 224 15.73 21.47 -0.93
CA ARG A 224 16.68 21.88 -1.96
C ARG A 224 17.23 23.27 -1.64
N VAL A 225 18.53 23.31 -1.37
CA VAL A 225 19.28 24.56 -1.14
C VAL A 225 19.95 24.98 -2.45
N GLU A 226 19.86 26.27 -2.78
CA GLU A 226 20.52 26.81 -3.97
C GLU A 226 22.05 26.65 -3.90
N GLY A 227 22.65 26.17 -5.00
CA GLY A 227 24.10 25.97 -5.10
C GLY A 227 24.61 24.62 -4.57
N GLU A 228 23.77 23.84 -3.89
CA GLU A 228 24.15 22.53 -3.35
C GLU A 228 23.82 21.36 -4.31
N ALA A 229 24.73 20.39 -4.38
CA ALA A 229 24.54 19.18 -5.19
C ALA A 229 23.64 18.14 -4.51
N HIS A 230 23.49 18.22 -3.19
CA HIS A 230 22.73 17.28 -2.37
C HIS A 230 21.46 17.94 -1.84
N VAL A 231 20.50 17.12 -1.40
CA VAL A 231 19.26 17.57 -0.74
C VAL A 231 19.38 17.30 0.75
N LEU A 232 18.98 18.25 1.60
CA LEU A 232 18.95 18.04 3.05
C LEU A 232 17.62 17.37 3.44
N VAL A 233 17.67 16.30 4.24
CA VAL A 233 16.47 15.69 4.81
C VAL A 233 16.40 16.01 6.29
N LEU A 234 15.31 16.66 6.69
CA LEU A 234 15.12 17.16 8.04
C LEU A 234 14.07 16.35 8.81
N ASP A 235 14.32 16.21 10.11
CA ASP A 235 13.31 15.77 11.06
C ASP A 235 12.22 16.85 11.22
N PRO A 236 10.92 16.50 11.10
CA PRO A 236 9.84 17.48 11.05
C PRO A 236 9.57 18.23 12.36
N ASP A 237 10.00 17.69 13.49
CA ASP A 237 9.71 18.26 14.82
C ASP A 237 10.93 19.05 15.36
N SER A 238 12.15 18.55 15.13
CA SER A 238 13.39 19.16 15.62
C SER A 238 14.14 20.00 14.58
N GLY A 239 13.90 19.79 13.29
CA GLY A 239 14.65 20.43 12.21
C GLY A 239 16.09 19.94 12.04
N GLN A 240 16.47 18.84 12.72
CA GLN A 240 17.81 18.27 12.58
C GLN A 240 17.99 17.61 11.21
N ILE A 241 19.18 17.77 10.63
CA ILE A 241 19.58 17.10 9.38
C ILE A 241 19.81 15.62 9.69
N LEU A 242 19.00 14.76 9.08
CA LEU A 242 19.06 13.31 9.23
C LEU A 242 20.01 12.67 8.21
N GLU A 243 19.97 13.14 6.97
CA GLU A 243 20.69 12.57 5.82
C GLU A 243 20.78 13.60 4.68
N THR A 244 21.69 13.34 3.72
CA THR A 244 21.96 14.23 2.58
C THR A 244 22.01 13.45 1.25
N PRO A 245 20.88 12.88 0.78
CA PRO A 245 20.84 12.06 -0.42
C PRO A 245 21.06 12.89 -1.69
N THR A 246 21.55 12.23 -2.74
CA THR A 246 21.81 12.87 -4.05
C THR A 246 20.93 12.31 -5.17
N ARG A 247 20.53 11.05 -5.09
CA ARG A 247 19.81 10.34 -6.15
C ARG A 247 18.36 10.02 -5.78
N PRO A 248 17.40 10.11 -6.73
CA PRO A 248 15.99 9.83 -6.47
C PRO A 248 15.76 8.43 -5.93
N GLU A 249 16.54 7.45 -6.41
CA GLU A 249 16.46 6.07 -5.97
C GLU A 249 16.61 5.96 -4.45
N GLU A 250 17.60 6.63 -3.85
CA GLU A 250 17.87 6.61 -2.39
C GLU A 250 16.61 6.94 -1.55
N ALA A 251 15.71 7.74 -2.12
CA ALA A 251 14.50 8.18 -1.47
C ALA A 251 13.19 7.58 -2.05
N ILE A 252 13.22 6.90 -3.19
CA ILE A 252 12.00 6.55 -3.97
C ILE A 252 10.96 5.77 -3.16
N ASN A 253 11.42 4.85 -2.32
CA ASN A 253 10.57 4.02 -1.46
C ASN A 253 9.88 4.77 -0.33
N ARG A 254 10.26 6.03 -0.10
CA ARG A 254 9.73 6.88 0.96
C ARG A 254 8.71 7.86 0.41
N PHE A 255 8.51 7.92 -0.91
CA PHE A 255 7.52 8.77 -1.57
C PHE A 255 6.37 7.96 -2.15
N LEU A 256 5.23 8.61 -2.37
CA LEU A 256 4.12 8.00 -3.10
C LEU A 256 4.45 8.01 -4.60
N PRO A 257 4.31 6.88 -5.31
CA PRO A 257 4.56 6.86 -6.74
C PRO A 257 3.58 7.78 -7.45
N LEU A 258 4.10 8.64 -8.32
CA LEU A 258 3.29 9.53 -9.14
C LEU A 258 2.51 8.71 -10.19
N PRO A 259 1.25 9.10 -10.48
CA PRO A 259 0.46 8.43 -11.52
C PRO A 259 0.92 8.74 -12.94
N VAL A 260 1.94 9.60 -13.09
CA VAL A 260 2.49 10.10 -14.35
C VAL A 260 4.00 10.19 -14.23
N ARG A 261 4.69 10.27 -15.36
CA ARG A 261 6.14 10.44 -15.37
C ARG A 261 6.47 11.93 -15.42
N VAL A 262 7.32 12.39 -14.51
CA VAL A 262 7.89 13.75 -14.52
C VAL A 262 9.28 13.66 -15.14
N LEU A 263 9.52 14.50 -16.15
CA LEU A 263 10.78 14.58 -16.86
C LEU A 263 11.70 15.62 -16.21
N VAL A 264 12.99 15.52 -16.50
CA VAL A 264 13.99 16.52 -16.05
C VAL A 264 13.56 17.90 -16.53
N GLY A 265 13.60 18.89 -15.64
CA GLY A 265 13.13 20.25 -15.92
C GLY A 265 11.62 20.46 -15.75
N GLY A 266 10.87 19.45 -15.27
CA GLY A 266 9.50 19.61 -14.79
C GLY A 266 8.41 19.39 -15.85
N ALA A 267 8.76 18.92 -17.05
CA ALA A 267 7.76 18.52 -18.04
C ALA A 267 7.01 17.25 -17.60
N LEU A 268 5.74 17.13 -17.96
CA LEU A 268 4.87 16.03 -17.55
C LEU A 268 4.51 15.14 -18.74
N ASP A 269 4.85 13.85 -18.65
CA ASP A 269 4.38 12.83 -19.59
C ASP A 269 3.11 12.16 -19.04
N LEU A 270 1.97 12.49 -19.64
CA LEU A 270 0.65 12.01 -19.25
C LEU A 270 0.20 10.77 -20.03
N SER A 271 1.06 10.14 -20.83
CA SER A 271 0.75 8.95 -21.63
C SER A 271 0.21 7.78 -20.79
N SER A 272 0.79 7.58 -19.61
CA SER A 272 0.42 6.56 -18.62
C SER A 272 -1.02 6.67 -18.10
N LEU A 273 -1.68 7.82 -18.21
CA LEU A 273 -3.07 7.98 -17.79
C LEU A 273 -4.06 7.28 -18.74
N GLY A 274 -3.64 6.86 -19.94
CA GLY A 274 -4.45 6.08 -20.89
C GLY A 274 -5.71 6.80 -21.41
N ARG A 275 -5.82 8.11 -21.19
CA ARG A 275 -7.01 8.93 -21.52
C ARG A 275 -6.82 9.81 -22.76
N CYS A 276 -5.60 9.93 -23.25
CA CYS A 276 -5.24 10.81 -24.36
C CYS A 276 -4.83 9.99 -25.59
N PRO A 277 -5.58 10.05 -26.70
CA PRO A 277 -5.24 9.36 -27.94
C PRO A 277 -4.39 10.27 -28.87
N THR A 278 -3.27 10.81 -28.38
CA THR A 278 -2.44 11.72 -29.18
C THR A 278 -1.16 11.05 -29.68
N ASP A 279 -0.89 11.21 -30.97
CA ASP A 279 0.42 11.06 -31.60
C ASP A 279 0.82 12.46 -32.09
N PRO A 280 1.89 13.09 -31.56
CA PRO A 280 2.88 12.58 -30.60
C PRO A 280 2.34 12.40 -29.15
N PRO A 281 3.07 11.67 -28.28
CA PRO A 281 2.69 11.45 -26.88
C PRO A 281 2.39 12.76 -26.15
N PRO A 282 1.42 12.76 -25.20
CA PRO A 282 0.94 13.96 -24.51
C PRO A 282 1.93 14.42 -23.43
N ILE A 283 3.06 14.98 -23.86
CA ILE A 283 4.08 15.57 -23.01
C ILE A 283 3.83 17.08 -22.93
N PHE A 284 3.70 17.61 -21.72
CA PHE A 284 3.41 19.02 -21.48
C PHE A 284 4.59 19.72 -20.80
N ASN A 285 4.92 20.92 -21.26
CA ASN A 285 5.90 21.79 -20.62
C ASN A 285 5.36 22.43 -19.32
N THR A 286 6.18 23.26 -18.67
CA THR A 286 5.83 23.95 -17.41
C THR A 286 4.69 24.97 -17.52
N SER A 287 4.28 25.35 -18.74
CA SER A 287 3.13 26.22 -19.02
C SER A 287 1.86 25.44 -19.41
N GLY A 288 1.96 24.11 -19.50
CA GLY A 288 0.86 23.23 -19.90
C GLY A 288 0.64 23.14 -21.42
N GLU A 289 1.64 23.47 -22.24
CA GLU A 289 1.61 23.32 -23.69
C GLU A 289 2.31 22.03 -24.14
N LEU A 290 1.84 21.43 -25.23
CA LEU A 290 2.42 20.20 -25.76
C LEU A 290 3.85 20.44 -26.26
N THR A 291 4.76 19.53 -25.92
CA THR A 291 6.17 19.59 -26.30
C THR A 291 6.71 18.19 -26.60
N THR A 292 7.87 18.12 -27.25
CA THR A 292 8.62 16.88 -27.46
C THR A 292 9.88 16.95 -26.61
N ALA A 293 9.80 16.51 -25.35
CA ALA A 293 10.96 16.44 -24.46
C ALA A 293 11.67 15.09 -24.63
N GLU A 294 13.00 15.10 -24.77
CA GLU A 294 13.80 13.87 -24.82
C GLU A 294 13.86 13.22 -23.42
N LEU A 295 13.68 11.91 -23.37
CA LEU A 295 13.83 11.12 -22.15
C LEU A 295 15.32 11.00 -21.81
N SER A 296 15.78 11.68 -20.77
CA SER A 296 17.11 11.44 -20.19
C SER A 296 17.10 10.13 -19.39
N LEU A 297 17.36 9.02 -20.08
CA LEU A 297 17.55 7.72 -19.42
C LEU A 297 18.89 7.70 -18.67
N PRO A 298 18.98 7.00 -17.53
CA PRO A 298 20.25 6.79 -16.84
C PRO A 298 21.21 6.01 -17.74
N VAL A 299 22.48 6.39 -17.72
CA VAL A 299 23.54 5.68 -18.43
C VAL A 299 24.34 4.90 -17.39
N TYR A 300 24.54 3.61 -17.63
CA TYR A 300 25.28 2.73 -16.75
C TYR A 300 26.71 2.49 -17.27
N PRO A 301 27.68 2.23 -16.39
CA PRO A 301 28.96 1.68 -16.81
C PRO A 301 28.76 0.32 -17.48
N LYS A 302 29.69 -0.07 -18.36
CA LYS A 302 29.62 -1.36 -19.05
C LYS A 302 29.89 -2.55 -18.12
N GLU A 303 30.65 -2.32 -17.07
CA GLU A 303 31.04 -3.35 -16.11
C GLU A 303 30.94 -2.83 -14.68
N GLY A 304 30.79 -3.74 -13.72
CA GLY A 304 30.85 -3.44 -12.29
C GLY A 304 31.26 -4.67 -11.51
N MET A 305 31.84 -4.46 -10.34
CA MET A 305 32.33 -5.52 -9.47
C MET A 305 31.72 -5.38 -8.09
N TRP A 306 31.30 -6.49 -7.51
CA TRP A 306 30.84 -6.56 -6.13
C TRP A 306 31.52 -7.72 -5.43
N VAL A 307 31.97 -7.51 -4.20
CA VAL A 307 32.57 -8.55 -3.36
C VAL A 307 31.86 -8.59 -2.01
N SER A 308 31.54 -9.78 -1.54
CA SER A 308 30.98 -9.98 -0.21
C SER A 308 32.04 -9.85 0.88
N LEU A 309 31.64 -9.47 2.09
CA LEU A 309 32.36 -9.77 3.33
C LEU A 309 32.55 -11.29 3.48
N ALA A 310 33.44 -11.67 4.39
CA ALA A 310 33.71 -13.07 4.69
C ALA A 310 32.45 -13.78 5.23
N GLN A 311 32.06 -14.88 4.60
CA GLN A 311 31.04 -15.79 5.10
C GLN A 311 31.74 -16.87 5.92
N ASP A 312 31.51 -16.89 7.23
CA ASP A 312 32.15 -17.82 8.15
C ASP A 312 31.28 -19.08 8.32
N SER A 313 31.77 -20.24 7.91
CA SER A 313 31.03 -21.50 8.12
C SER A 313 31.13 -22.07 9.54
N GLU A 314 32.04 -21.55 10.37
CA GLU A 314 32.47 -22.11 11.67
C GLU A 314 33.00 -23.55 11.59
N ILE A 315 33.24 -24.07 10.38
CA ILE A 315 33.70 -25.44 10.11
C ILE A 315 35.10 -25.38 9.50
N THR A 316 36.09 -25.95 10.18
CA THR A 316 37.46 -26.09 9.66
C THR A 316 37.45 -26.91 8.37
N ARG A 317 38.15 -26.42 7.33
CA ARG A 317 38.17 -27.06 5.99
C ARG A 317 36.76 -27.32 5.43
N CYS A 318 35.86 -26.35 5.60
CA CYS A 318 34.51 -26.44 5.03
C CYS A 318 34.57 -26.50 3.50
N THR A 319 33.96 -27.54 2.92
CA THR A 319 33.72 -27.59 1.48
C THR A 319 32.43 -26.86 1.17
N TRP A 320 32.50 -25.69 0.53
CA TRP A 320 31.32 -24.95 0.10
C TRP A 320 30.65 -25.64 -1.09
N HIS A 321 29.31 -25.63 -1.14
CA HIS A 321 28.57 -26.45 -2.10
C HIS A 321 28.16 -25.67 -3.35
N ARG A 322 27.18 -24.77 -3.24
CA ARG A 322 26.60 -24.04 -4.37
C ARG A 322 26.21 -22.62 -3.98
N ALA A 323 26.26 -21.74 -4.97
CA ALA A 323 25.68 -20.40 -4.90
C ALA A 323 24.48 -20.35 -5.85
N ILE A 324 23.31 -20.02 -5.30
CA ILE A 324 22.04 -20.00 -6.01
C ILE A 324 21.61 -18.54 -6.14
N LEU A 325 21.66 -18.03 -7.37
CA LEU A 325 21.33 -16.66 -7.72
C LEU A 325 19.85 -16.59 -8.10
N THR A 326 19.15 -15.57 -7.60
CA THR A 326 17.78 -15.23 -8.03
C THR A 326 17.75 -13.78 -8.45
N GLY A 327 17.23 -13.50 -9.64
CA GLY A 327 17.22 -12.16 -10.21
C GLY A 327 16.62 -12.08 -11.61
N THR A 328 16.83 -10.95 -12.26
CA THR A 328 16.38 -10.66 -13.63
C THR A 328 17.55 -10.15 -14.48
N LEU A 329 17.80 -10.80 -15.61
CA LEU A 329 18.81 -10.40 -16.59
C LEU A 329 18.14 -9.84 -17.85
N PRO A 330 18.17 -8.51 -18.06
CA PRO A 330 17.80 -7.91 -19.34
C PRO A 330 18.66 -8.41 -20.49
N ARG A 331 18.22 -8.18 -21.73
CA ARG A 331 18.98 -8.54 -22.93
C ARG A 331 20.35 -7.86 -22.92
N GLY A 332 21.38 -8.59 -23.37
CA GLY A 332 22.74 -8.05 -23.46
C GLY A 332 23.47 -7.94 -22.12
N THR A 333 22.86 -8.41 -21.03
CA THR A 333 23.48 -8.38 -19.70
C THR A 333 24.00 -9.75 -19.27
N ARG A 334 24.98 -9.75 -18.36
CA ARG A 334 25.48 -10.96 -17.70
C ARG A 334 26.02 -10.69 -16.30
N VAL A 335 26.02 -11.73 -15.48
CA VAL A 335 26.62 -11.78 -14.15
C VAL A 335 27.54 -12.99 -14.07
N THR A 336 28.81 -12.76 -13.76
CA THR A 336 29.81 -13.81 -13.57
C THR A 336 30.13 -13.98 -12.09
N VAL A 337 30.12 -15.22 -11.62
CA VAL A 337 30.30 -15.59 -10.21
C VAL A 337 31.66 -16.22 -10.01
N TYR A 338 32.45 -15.64 -9.12
CA TYR A 338 33.72 -16.16 -8.64
C TYR A 338 33.65 -16.42 -7.14
N SER A 339 34.49 -17.34 -6.67
CA SER A 339 34.56 -17.72 -5.26
C SER A 339 36.01 -17.87 -4.79
N LEU A 340 36.26 -17.47 -3.56
CA LEU A 340 37.54 -17.60 -2.88
C LEU A 340 37.30 -18.14 -1.47
N THR A 341 38.17 -19.02 -0.99
CA THR A 341 38.03 -19.68 0.31
C THR A 341 39.35 -19.68 1.06
N ALA A 342 39.31 -19.53 2.38
CA ALA A 342 40.49 -19.61 3.25
C ALA A 342 40.12 -20.15 4.64
N GLU A 343 41.12 -20.62 5.40
CA GLU A 343 40.91 -21.06 6.79
C GLU A 343 40.82 -19.89 7.79
N SER A 344 41.48 -18.77 7.49
CA SER A 344 41.43 -17.53 8.26
C SER A 344 40.73 -16.44 7.48
N GLU A 345 40.09 -15.51 8.19
CA GLU A 345 39.53 -14.31 7.58
C GLU A 345 40.66 -13.43 7.02
N GLU A 346 40.57 -13.10 5.74
CA GLU A 346 41.51 -12.25 5.03
C GLU A 346 41.05 -10.78 5.07
N PRO A 347 41.95 -9.84 5.40
CA PRO A 347 41.61 -8.41 5.40
C PRO A 347 41.38 -7.90 3.97
N ALA A 348 40.50 -6.91 3.84
CA ALA A 348 40.06 -6.36 2.56
C ALA A 348 41.20 -5.86 1.65
N TYR A 349 42.28 -5.32 2.22
CA TYR A 349 43.41 -4.82 1.42
C TYR A 349 44.18 -5.95 0.71
N LEU A 350 44.30 -7.14 1.32
CA LEU A 350 44.92 -8.29 0.67
C LEU A 350 44.03 -8.83 -0.45
N LEU A 351 42.74 -8.92 -0.19
CA LEU A 351 41.76 -9.33 -1.20
C LEU A 351 41.78 -8.42 -2.42
N ALA A 352 41.93 -7.10 -2.23
CA ALA A 352 42.00 -6.11 -3.30
C ALA A 352 43.25 -6.27 -4.19
N LEU A 353 44.34 -6.79 -3.64
CA LEU A 353 45.59 -7.03 -4.37
C LEU A 353 45.61 -8.39 -5.09
N ARG A 354 44.65 -9.29 -4.80
CA ARG A 354 44.63 -10.62 -5.43
C ARG A 354 44.17 -10.53 -6.89
N PRO A 355 44.93 -11.09 -7.84
CA PRO A 355 44.54 -11.13 -9.24
C PRO A 355 43.34 -12.07 -9.44
N VAL A 356 42.59 -11.89 -10.53
CA VAL A 356 41.32 -12.63 -10.77
C VAL A 356 41.55 -14.13 -10.92
N GLU A 357 42.73 -14.54 -11.36
CA GLU A 357 43.16 -15.92 -11.58
C GLU A 357 43.23 -16.73 -10.28
N GLU A 358 43.42 -16.08 -9.14
CA GLU A 358 43.37 -16.72 -7.82
C GLU A 358 41.94 -17.04 -7.39
N TRP A 359 40.95 -16.34 -7.95
CA TRP A 359 39.55 -16.63 -7.71
C TRP A 359 39.08 -17.78 -8.60
N ARG A 360 38.32 -18.70 -8.01
CA ARG A 360 37.74 -19.82 -8.78
C ARG A 360 36.43 -19.38 -9.41
N LEU A 361 36.39 -19.39 -10.74
CA LEU A 361 35.16 -19.19 -11.52
C LEU A 361 34.15 -20.30 -11.21
N ALA A 362 32.98 -19.92 -10.72
CA ALA A 362 31.85 -20.83 -10.47
C ALA A 362 30.95 -20.95 -11.70
N GLY A 363 30.70 -19.83 -12.40
CA GLY A 363 29.96 -19.82 -13.66
C GLY A 363 29.49 -18.42 -14.07
N THR A 364 28.82 -18.34 -15.22
CA THR A 364 28.28 -17.08 -15.76
C THR A 364 26.82 -17.24 -16.12
N TRP A 365 25.98 -16.34 -15.62
CA TRP A 365 24.59 -16.18 -16.03
C TRP A 365 24.52 -15.07 -17.07
N HIS A 366 23.99 -15.35 -18.27
CA HIS A 366 23.96 -14.39 -19.38
C HIS A 366 22.67 -14.48 -20.19
N ASN A 367 22.28 -13.36 -20.80
CA ASN A 367 21.13 -13.28 -21.71
C ASN A 367 21.51 -12.56 -23.02
N PRO A 368 22.35 -13.16 -23.89
CA PRO A 368 22.86 -12.51 -25.10
C PRO A 368 21.77 -12.26 -26.16
N ASP A 369 20.91 -13.25 -26.42
CA ASP A 369 19.98 -13.28 -27.57
C ASP A 369 18.49 -13.23 -27.17
N GLY A 370 18.17 -12.97 -25.90
CA GLY A 370 16.79 -13.00 -25.42
C GLY A 370 15.93 -11.87 -25.99
N VAL A 371 14.72 -12.22 -26.46
CA VAL A 371 13.68 -11.23 -26.84
C VAL A 371 13.07 -10.57 -25.58
N ALA A 372 13.15 -11.24 -24.43
CA ALA A 372 12.63 -10.78 -23.15
C ALA A 372 13.68 -10.91 -22.02
N PRO A 373 13.52 -10.17 -20.91
CA PRO A 373 14.33 -10.36 -19.71
C PRO A 373 14.20 -11.79 -19.18
N LEU A 374 15.32 -12.37 -18.76
CA LEU A 374 15.36 -13.70 -18.16
C LEU A 374 15.27 -13.55 -16.64
N SER A 375 14.09 -13.80 -16.09
CA SER A 375 13.85 -13.81 -14.64
C SER A 375 13.77 -15.24 -14.12
N GLY A 376 14.47 -15.53 -13.02
CA GLY A 376 14.43 -16.86 -12.43
C GLY A 376 15.56 -17.12 -11.45
N GLN A 377 15.84 -18.41 -11.25
CA GLN A 377 16.86 -18.90 -10.35
C GLN A 377 17.87 -19.75 -11.13
N ILE A 378 19.16 -19.57 -10.85
CA ILE A 378 20.26 -20.35 -11.42
C ILE A 378 21.23 -20.75 -10.30
N ASP A 379 21.74 -21.99 -10.35
CA ASP A 379 22.68 -22.52 -9.38
C ASP A 379 24.07 -22.78 -9.99
N PHE A 380 25.11 -22.39 -9.26
CA PHE A 380 26.51 -22.63 -9.63
C PHE A 380 27.22 -23.48 -8.57
N LEU A 381 27.92 -24.52 -9.01
CA LEU A 381 28.75 -25.35 -8.14
C LEU A 381 30.00 -24.56 -7.72
N LEU A 382 30.24 -24.44 -6.42
CA LEU A 382 31.44 -23.82 -5.87
C LEU A 382 32.58 -24.84 -5.87
N ARG A 383 33.66 -24.53 -6.60
CA ARG A 383 34.82 -25.42 -6.82
C ARG A 383 36.09 -24.92 -6.12
N SER A 384 35.95 -23.97 -5.21
CA SER A 384 37.04 -23.51 -4.37
C SER A 384 37.53 -24.63 -3.45
N GLN A 385 38.78 -24.50 -2.99
CA GLN A 385 39.34 -25.46 -2.06
C GLN A 385 38.56 -25.42 -0.72
N PRO A 386 38.63 -26.47 0.11
CA PRO A 386 38.02 -26.42 1.42
C PRO A 386 38.62 -25.28 2.27
N GLY A 387 37.76 -24.51 2.94
CA GLY A 387 38.15 -23.36 3.75
C GLY A 387 36.99 -22.89 4.64
N ARG A 388 37.28 -22.53 5.89
CA ARG A 388 36.26 -22.02 6.85
C ARG A 388 35.51 -20.80 6.32
N TYR A 389 36.20 -19.87 5.67
CA TYR A 389 35.64 -18.62 5.15
C TYR A 389 35.42 -18.70 3.63
N LEU A 390 34.36 -18.07 3.14
CA LEU A 390 34.07 -17.88 1.72
C LEU A 390 33.86 -16.39 1.42
N TRP A 391 34.48 -15.93 0.33
CA TRP A 391 34.16 -14.67 -0.34
C TRP A 391 33.56 -14.96 -1.71
N LEU A 392 32.49 -14.24 -2.04
CA LEU A 392 31.93 -14.23 -3.38
C LEU A 392 32.31 -12.93 -4.08
N LYS A 393 32.72 -13.05 -5.34
CA LYS A 393 32.96 -11.93 -6.24
C LYS A 393 32.01 -12.06 -7.42
N LEU A 394 31.20 -11.04 -7.63
CA LEU A 394 30.23 -10.94 -8.71
C LEU A 394 30.67 -9.84 -9.67
N GLN A 395 30.80 -10.18 -10.95
CA GLN A 395 31.07 -9.22 -12.01
C GLN A 395 29.82 -9.03 -12.85
N PHE A 396 29.28 -7.81 -12.85
CA PHE A 396 28.12 -7.39 -13.61
C PHE A 396 28.61 -6.79 -14.94
N GLN A 397 27.96 -7.12 -16.04
CA GLN A 397 28.22 -6.49 -17.35
C GLN A 397 26.90 -6.16 -18.05
N GLY A 398 26.85 -5.01 -18.71
CA GLY A 398 25.68 -4.50 -19.42
C GLY A 398 26.04 -3.69 -20.66
N ASP A 399 25.02 -3.13 -21.31
CA ASP A 399 25.14 -2.41 -22.59
C ASP A 399 25.10 -0.88 -22.44
N SER A 400 25.33 -0.37 -21.23
CA SER A 400 25.20 1.04 -20.79
C SER A 400 23.79 1.62 -20.74
N SER A 401 22.77 0.92 -21.23
CA SER A 401 21.37 1.36 -21.19
C SER A 401 20.52 0.59 -20.18
N VAL A 402 20.86 -0.69 -19.96
CA VAL A 402 20.20 -1.57 -19.00
C VAL A 402 21.21 -2.23 -18.07
N THR A 403 20.72 -2.65 -16.90
CA THR A 403 21.54 -3.24 -15.85
C THR A 403 21.01 -4.62 -15.41
N PRO A 404 21.88 -5.62 -15.18
CA PRO A 404 21.44 -6.88 -14.56
C PRO A 404 21.04 -6.64 -13.10
N GLN A 405 19.95 -7.27 -12.67
CA GLN A 405 19.42 -7.16 -11.31
C GLN A 405 19.49 -8.50 -10.58
N LEU A 406 20.11 -8.52 -9.41
CA LEU A 406 20.20 -9.71 -8.56
C LEU A 406 19.48 -9.49 -7.23
N ASP A 407 18.39 -10.21 -6.99
CA ASP A 407 17.53 -10.03 -5.81
C ASP A 407 18.04 -10.78 -4.58
N SER A 408 18.65 -11.95 -4.77
CA SER A 408 19.27 -12.71 -3.68
C SER A 408 20.32 -13.72 -4.15
N VAL A 409 21.26 -14.03 -3.25
CA VAL A 409 22.21 -15.14 -3.37
C VAL A 409 22.07 -16.05 -2.16
N GLU A 410 21.72 -17.32 -2.40
CA GLU A 410 21.67 -18.35 -1.36
C GLU A 410 22.89 -19.28 -1.50
N ILE A 411 23.69 -19.38 -0.44
CA ILE A 411 24.94 -20.16 -0.41
C ILE A 411 24.71 -21.38 0.47
N GLU A 412 24.95 -22.57 -0.06
CA GLU A 412 24.78 -23.83 0.68
C GLU A 412 26.14 -24.42 1.10
N PHE A 413 26.23 -24.88 2.36
CA PHE A 413 27.44 -25.45 2.97
C PHE A 413 27.12 -26.26 4.24
N PRO A 414 28.00 -27.15 4.71
CA PRO A 414 29.05 -27.78 3.93
C PRO A 414 28.44 -28.67 2.84
N ARG A 415 29.23 -29.03 1.82
CA ARG A 415 28.86 -30.00 0.79
C ARG A 415 28.67 -31.36 1.46
N ILE A 416 27.43 -31.83 1.45
CA ILE A 416 27.05 -33.14 1.94
C ILE A 416 26.91 -34.06 0.73
N SER A 417 27.95 -34.84 0.45
CA SER A 417 27.92 -35.82 -0.64
C SER A 417 27.15 -37.08 -0.25
N LEU A 418 26.35 -37.60 -1.19
CA LEU A 418 25.71 -38.91 -1.09
C LEU A 418 26.72 -40.06 -1.03
N ARG A 419 27.99 -39.83 -1.38
CA ARG A 419 29.08 -40.82 -1.24
C ARG A 419 29.22 -41.33 0.18
N ARG A 420 28.81 -40.56 1.19
CA ARG A 420 28.78 -41.01 2.61
C ARG A 420 27.95 -42.27 2.84
N TYR A 421 27.01 -42.56 1.94
CA TYR A 421 26.17 -43.76 1.96
C TYR A 421 26.68 -44.89 1.07
N LEU A 422 27.75 -44.65 0.30
CA LEU A 422 28.38 -45.65 -0.55
C LEU A 422 29.53 -46.36 0.18
N PRO A 423 29.89 -47.60 -0.23
CA PRO A 423 31.06 -48.28 0.30
C PRO A 423 32.34 -47.45 0.18
N ALA A 424 33.25 -47.58 1.16
CA ALA A 424 34.47 -46.78 1.25
C ALA A 424 35.37 -46.82 0.00
N VAL A 425 35.29 -47.88 -0.81
CA VAL A 425 36.03 -48.01 -2.09
C VAL A 425 35.77 -46.84 -3.05
N PHE A 426 34.55 -46.27 -3.04
CA PHE A 426 34.19 -45.12 -3.89
C PHE A 426 34.80 -43.79 -3.40
N GLY A 427 35.48 -43.78 -2.26
CA GLY A 427 36.18 -42.62 -1.71
C GLY A 427 37.66 -42.88 -1.42
N ALA A 428 38.20 -44.03 -1.80
CA ALA A 428 39.55 -44.45 -1.42
C ALA A 428 40.64 -43.63 -2.12
N GLU A 429 40.44 -43.30 -3.40
CA GLU A 429 41.35 -42.48 -4.19
C GLU A 429 40.80 -41.04 -4.33
N PRO A 430 41.59 -39.99 -4.00
CA PRO A 430 41.10 -38.61 -3.96
C PRO A 430 40.51 -38.08 -5.28
N VAL A 431 41.13 -38.42 -6.42
CA VAL A 431 40.68 -37.95 -7.75
C VAL A 431 39.35 -38.59 -8.12
N SER A 432 39.25 -39.91 -7.92
CA SER A 432 38.04 -40.68 -8.14
C SER A 432 36.91 -40.25 -7.19
N ALA A 433 37.24 -39.96 -5.92
CA ALA A 433 36.30 -39.46 -4.93
C ALA A 433 35.69 -38.10 -5.30
N ASP A 434 36.50 -37.15 -5.79
CA ASP A 434 36.01 -35.85 -6.27
C ASP A 434 35.09 -36.01 -7.49
N PHE A 435 35.47 -36.88 -8.44
CA PHE A 435 34.61 -37.20 -9.58
C PHE A 435 33.28 -37.80 -9.11
N THR A 436 33.30 -38.79 -8.22
CA THR A 436 32.07 -39.40 -7.67
C THR A 436 31.22 -38.38 -6.93
N ASP A 437 31.81 -37.48 -6.13
CA ASP A 437 31.08 -36.42 -5.43
C ASP A 437 30.40 -35.45 -6.43
N ARG A 438 31.09 -35.09 -7.52
CA ARG A 438 30.49 -34.27 -8.59
C ARG A 438 29.41 -35.01 -9.37
N TRP A 439 29.61 -36.27 -9.69
CA TRP A 439 28.61 -37.08 -10.39
C TRP A 439 27.34 -37.25 -9.52
N LEU A 440 27.51 -37.50 -8.23
CA LEU A 440 26.41 -37.60 -7.27
C LEU A 440 25.68 -36.28 -7.04
N SER A 441 26.36 -35.13 -7.16
CA SER A 441 25.72 -33.81 -7.03
C SER A 441 24.63 -33.56 -8.06
N LEU A 442 24.68 -34.22 -9.23
CA LEU A 442 23.60 -34.17 -10.23
C LEU A 442 22.30 -34.76 -9.69
N PHE A 443 22.39 -35.84 -8.91
CA PHE A 443 21.23 -36.49 -8.28
C PHE A 443 20.81 -35.80 -6.99
N ASP A 444 21.76 -35.19 -6.27
CA ASP A 444 21.50 -34.42 -5.04
C ASP A 444 20.47 -33.32 -5.29
N ARG A 445 20.47 -32.66 -6.46
CA ARG A 445 19.49 -31.62 -6.80
C ARG A 445 18.03 -32.06 -6.64
N GLU A 446 17.69 -33.28 -7.09
CA GLU A 446 16.33 -33.81 -7.00
C GLU A 446 15.97 -34.13 -5.54
N PHE A 447 16.85 -34.82 -4.81
CA PHE A 447 16.63 -35.14 -3.40
C PHE A 447 16.52 -33.89 -2.52
N ARG A 448 17.35 -32.88 -2.77
CA ARG A 448 17.32 -31.60 -2.05
C ARG A 448 16.06 -30.82 -2.31
N THR A 449 15.46 -30.96 -3.49
CA THR A 449 14.15 -30.37 -3.79
C THR A 449 13.09 -30.98 -2.90
N ILE A 450 13.14 -32.29 -2.66
CA ILE A 450 12.23 -33.01 -1.76
C ILE A 450 12.49 -32.58 -0.29
N GLU A 451 13.74 -32.60 0.17
CA GLU A 451 14.11 -32.17 1.53
C GLU A 451 13.70 -30.72 1.80
N THR A 452 13.99 -29.80 0.87
CA THR A 452 13.57 -28.39 0.97
C THR A 452 12.05 -28.26 1.06
N SER A 453 11.30 -29.16 0.40
CA SER A 453 9.84 -29.20 0.52
C SER A 453 9.39 -29.62 1.92
N ILE A 454 10.10 -30.58 2.53
CA ILE A 454 9.87 -31.05 3.91
C ILE A 454 10.25 -29.95 4.91
N ASP A 455 11.42 -29.32 4.79
CA ASP A 455 11.87 -28.25 5.70
C ASP A 455 10.91 -27.05 5.66
N ARG A 456 10.41 -26.74 4.46
CA ARG A 456 9.44 -25.65 4.26
C ARG A 456 8.00 -26.08 4.55
N GLN A 457 7.73 -27.31 5.01
CA GLN A 457 6.37 -27.80 5.26
C GLN A 457 5.62 -26.92 6.28
N ALA A 458 6.32 -26.31 7.25
CA ALA A 458 5.71 -25.40 8.22
C ALA A 458 4.87 -24.28 7.57
N ARG A 459 5.28 -23.79 6.38
CA ARG A 459 4.54 -22.75 5.64
C ARG A 459 3.13 -23.18 5.24
N LEU A 460 2.89 -24.48 5.13
CA LEU A 460 1.61 -25.06 4.75
C LEU A 460 0.57 -24.93 5.89
N PHE A 461 1.02 -24.80 7.14
CA PHE A 461 0.14 -24.70 8.32
C PHE A 461 -0.18 -23.26 8.74
N ASP A 462 0.44 -22.24 8.13
CA ASP A 462 0.09 -20.84 8.37
C ASP A 462 -0.90 -20.33 7.29
N PRO A 463 -2.10 -19.87 7.66
CA PRO A 463 -3.06 -19.28 6.73
C PRO A 463 -2.50 -18.13 5.89
N LEU A 464 -1.45 -17.44 6.34
CA LEU A 464 -0.84 -16.33 5.60
C LEU A 464 0.27 -16.76 4.62
N ALA A 465 0.90 -17.91 4.82
CA ALA A 465 2.03 -18.39 3.99
C ALA A 465 1.66 -19.57 3.08
N CYS A 466 0.61 -20.30 3.44
CA CYS A 466 0.16 -21.49 2.72
C CYS A 466 -0.19 -21.17 1.25
N PRO A 467 0.22 -21.99 0.26
CA PRO A 467 -0.11 -21.74 -1.14
C PRO A 467 -1.63 -21.80 -1.41
N ALA A 468 -2.14 -20.81 -2.16
CA ALA A 468 -3.50 -20.71 -2.65
C ALA A 468 -3.50 -19.93 -3.98
N GLY A 469 -4.57 -20.09 -4.79
CA GLY A 469 -4.73 -19.38 -6.06
C GLY A 469 -3.80 -19.83 -7.21
N PRO A 470 -3.98 -19.32 -8.44
CA PRO A 470 -3.03 -19.53 -9.54
C PRO A 470 -1.72 -18.78 -9.20
N PRO A 471 -0.51 -19.39 -9.28
CA PRO A 471 -0.14 -20.61 -10.02
C PRO A 471 -0.07 -21.91 -9.20
N ALA A 472 -0.63 -21.97 -7.98
CA ALA A 472 -0.54 -23.17 -7.14
C ALA A 472 -1.35 -24.34 -7.73
N LYS A 473 -0.70 -25.50 -7.92
CA LYS A 473 -1.34 -26.74 -8.40
C LYS A 473 -2.48 -27.23 -7.49
N ARG A 474 -2.48 -26.86 -6.20
CA ARG A 474 -3.48 -27.29 -5.20
C ARG A 474 -3.80 -26.14 -4.24
N ASP A 475 -5.08 -25.99 -3.92
CA ASP A 475 -5.60 -25.03 -2.94
C ASP A 475 -5.42 -25.56 -1.52
N PHE A 476 -4.22 -25.42 -0.98
CA PHE A 476 -3.88 -25.93 0.35
C PHE A 476 -4.57 -25.12 1.46
N LEU A 477 -4.96 -23.87 1.18
CA LEU A 477 -5.73 -23.05 2.10
C LEU A 477 -7.13 -23.65 2.36
N SER A 478 -7.79 -24.18 1.33
CA SER A 478 -9.06 -24.92 1.49
C SER A 478 -8.88 -26.19 2.32
N TRP A 479 -7.77 -26.91 2.12
CA TRP A 479 -7.44 -28.10 2.91
C TRP A 479 -7.24 -27.77 4.39
N LEU A 480 -6.45 -26.72 4.68
CA LEU A 480 -6.20 -26.25 6.04
C LEU A 480 -7.51 -25.79 6.72
N ALA A 481 -8.39 -25.13 5.97
CA ALA A 481 -9.71 -24.76 6.47
C ALA A 481 -10.58 -25.97 6.85
N GLY A 482 -10.49 -27.07 6.09
CA GLY A 482 -11.14 -28.32 6.43
C GLY A 482 -10.72 -28.90 7.78
N TRP A 483 -9.44 -28.76 8.16
CA TRP A 483 -8.92 -29.24 9.45
C TRP A 483 -9.54 -28.52 10.65
N VAL A 484 -9.81 -27.22 10.50
CA VAL A 484 -10.41 -26.40 11.55
C VAL A 484 -11.93 -26.29 11.42
N GLY A 485 -12.56 -27.06 10.53
CA GLY A 485 -14.03 -27.05 10.35
C GLY A 485 -14.59 -25.77 9.72
N VAL A 486 -13.78 -25.06 8.92
CA VAL A 486 -14.17 -23.84 8.20
C VAL A 486 -14.48 -24.19 6.74
N ALA A 487 -15.70 -23.93 6.30
CA ALA A 487 -16.08 -24.04 4.89
C ALA A 487 -15.74 -22.73 4.15
N LEU A 488 -14.65 -22.73 3.38
CA LEU A 488 -14.29 -21.61 2.51
C LEU A 488 -15.01 -21.74 1.16
N GLU A 489 -15.72 -20.70 0.76
CA GLU A 489 -16.36 -20.66 -0.56
C GLU A 489 -15.32 -20.35 -1.65
N ARG A 490 -15.36 -21.09 -2.77
CA ARG A 490 -14.35 -21.01 -3.84
C ARG A 490 -14.32 -19.67 -4.58
N ASN A 491 -15.43 -18.93 -4.57
CA ASN A 491 -15.56 -17.62 -5.20
C ASN A 491 -15.04 -16.47 -4.33
N TRP A 492 -14.60 -16.74 -3.10
CA TRP A 492 -14.03 -15.68 -2.26
C TRP A 492 -12.63 -15.32 -2.75
N PRO A 493 -12.29 -14.02 -2.80
CA PRO A 493 -10.91 -13.58 -3.01
C PRO A 493 -9.97 -14.26 -2.02
N GLU A 494 -8.78 -14.64 -2.48
CA GLU A 494 -7.80 -15.37 -1.66
C GLU A 494 -7.52 -14.65 -0.33
N GLU A 495 -7.31 -13.34 -0.39
CA GLU A 495 -7.04 -12.55 0.80
C GLU A 495 -8.18 -12.65 1.85
N ARG A 496 -9.44 -12.70 1.40
CA ARG A 496 -10.61 -12.85 2.30
C ARG A 496 -10.62 -14.24 2.93
N ARG A 497 -10.30 -15.26 2.16
CA ARG A 497 -10.20 -16.65 2.64
C ARG A 497 -9.12 -16.78 3.71
N ARG A 498 -7.94 -16.17 3.49
CA ARG A 498 -6.82 -16.13 4.46
C ARG A 498 -7.21 -15.41 5.74
N ALA A 499 -7.82 -14.22 5.62
CA ALA A 499 -8.27 -13.43 6.77
C ALA A 499 -9.30 -14.19 7.62
N TYR A 500 -10.32 -14.79 6.98
CA TYR A 500 -11.33 -15.57 7.67
C TYR A 500 -10.74 -16.77 8.39
N LEU A 501 -9.85 -17.52 7.72
CA LEU A 501 -9.20 -18.70 8.32
C LEU A 501 -8.29 -18.32 9.50
N LYS A 502 -7.55 -17.21 9.40
CA LYS A 502 -6.71 -16.70 10.49
C LYS A 502 -7.54 -16.27 11.70
N ALA A 503 -8.75 -15.74 11.47
CA ALA A 503 -9.65 -15.28 12.53
C ALA A 503 -10.49 -16.41 13.15
N ALA A 504 -10.72 -17.52 12.43
CA ALA A 504 -11.64 -18.59 12.83
C ALA A 504 -11.43 -19.13 14.26
N PRO A 505 -10.20 -19.42 14.74
CA PRO A 505 -9.99 -19.89 16.10
C PRO A 505 -10.50 -18.93 17.19
N ARG A 506 -10.47 -17.62 16.92
CA ARG A 506 -10.98 -16.59 17.84
C ARG A 506 -12.49 -16.41 17.77
N LEU A 507 -13.12 -16.82 16.68
CA LEU A 507 -14.57 -16.70 16.47
C LEU A 507 -15.35 -17.90 17.00
N PHE A 508 -14.76 -19.10 17.02
CA PHE A 508 -15.44 -20.30 17.52
C PHE A 508 -16.08 -20.16 18.91
N PRO A 509 -15.43 -19.51 19.91
CA PRO A 509 -16.06 -19.30 21.21
C PRO A 509 -17.30 -18.40 21.19
N TRP A 510 -17.48 -17.60 20.13
CA TRP A 510 -18.63 -16.68 19.97
C TRP A 510 -19.66 -17.18 18.96
N ARG A 511 -19.50 -18.39 18.42
CA ARG A 511 -20.44 -18.98 17.48
C ARG A 511 -21.83 -19.08 18.11
N GLY A 512 -22.87 -18.76 17.34
CA GLY A 512 -24.25 -18.74 17.85
C GLY A 512 -24.57 -17.53 18.72
N THR A 513 -23.68 -16.53 18.79
CA THR A 513 -23.94 -15.24 19.46
C THR A 513 -23.99 -14.11 18.43
N LEU A 514 -24.67 -13.01 18.76
CA LEU A 514 -24.67 -11.81 17.91
C LEU A 514 -23.27 -11.21 17.73
N LYS A 515 -22.39 -11.36 18.74
CA LYS A 515 -21.00 -10.92 18.65
C LYS A 515 -20.25 -11.70 17.58
N GLY A 516 -20.40 -13.03 17.56
CA GLY A 516 -19.82 -13.92 16.56
C GLY A 516 -20.35 -13.61 15.16
N LEU A 517 -21.68 -13.64 14.98
CA LEU A 517 -22.33 -13.32 13.71
C LEU A 517 -21.89 -11.97 13.15
N ARG A 518 -21.84 -10.92 13.98
CA ARG A 518 -21.37 -9.60 13.57
C ARG A 518 -19.92 -9.62 13.10
N LYS A 519 -19.02 -10.31 13.81
CA LYS A 519 -17.60 -10.38 13.45
C LYS A 519 -17.39 -11.22 12.19
N SER A 520 -18.11 -12.33 12.02
CA SER A 520 -18.09 -13.14 10.79
C SER A 520 -18.62 -12.35 9.58
N LEU A 521 -19.67 -11.54 9.76
CA LEU A 521 -20.17 -10.63 8.71
C LEU A 521 -19.16 -9.54 8.35
N TYR A 522 -18.43 -8.98 9.32
CA TYR A 522 -17.40 -7.99 9.03
C TYR A 522 -16.27 -8.59 8.17
N LEU A 523 -15.82 -9.80 8.49
CA LEU A 523 -14.83 -10.53 7.67
C LEU A 523 -15.38 -10.86 6.28
N PHE A 524 -16.63 -11.33 6.19
CA PHE A 524 -17.28 -11.66 4.92
C PHE A 524 -17.38 -10.45 3.99
N LEU A 525 -17.75 -9.30 4.53
CA LEU A 525 -17.88 -8.04 3.80
C LEU A 525 -16.55 -7.30 3.65
N ALA A 526 -15.44 -7.83 4.17
CA ALA A 526 -14.13 -7.16 4.28
C ALA A 526 -14.20 -5.78 4.97
N ILE A 527 -15.15 -5.63 5.89
CA ILE A 527 -15.37 -4.45 6.75
C ILE A 527 -14.40 -4.48 7.93
N ASP A 528 -13.94 -5.67 8.34
CA ASP A 528 -12.97 -5.89 9.41
C ASP A 528 -11.60 -5.25 9.13
N ARG A 529 -11.19 -5.18 7.86
CA ARG A 529 -10.02 -4.42 7.40
C ARG A 529 -10.07 -2.94 7.78
N TYR A 530 -11.29 -2.41 7.96
CA TYR A 530 -11.55 -1.07 8.43
C TYR A 530 -11.73 -0.98 9.96
N THR A 531 -11.94 -2.11 10.66
CA THR A 531 -12.05 -2.13 12.15
C THR A 531 -10.71 -2.19 12.85
N ASP A 532 -9.73 -2.88 12.27
CA ASP A 532 -8.32 -2.81 12.65
C ASP A 532 -7.58 -1.75 11.83
N PHE A 533 -8.34 -0.95 11.05
CA PHE A 533 -7.86 0.34 10.58
C PHE A 533 -7.77 1.27 11.80
N GLN A 534 -6.70 1.09 12.57
CA GLN A 534 -5.87 2.28 12.72
C GLN A 534 -5.63 2.73 11.28
N PRO A 535 -5.91 3.99 10.89
CA PRO A 535 -5.20 4.47 9.74
C PRO A 535 -3.76 4.07 10.04
N LYS A 536 -3.17 3.16 9.23
CA LYS A 536 -1.72 3.17 9.11
C LYS A 536 -1.41 4.65 9.07
N ARG A 537 -0.61 5.19 10.01
CA ARG A 537 -0.19 6.61 9.97
C ARG A 537 -0.05 6.95 8.50
N ALA A 538 -0.96 7.75 7.93
CA ALA A 538 -1.33 7.57 6.54
C ALA A 538 -0.06 7.43 5.72
N ASP A 539 0.15 6.23 5.17
CA ASP A 539 1.22 5.95 4.24
C ASP A 539 1.04 7.03 3.15
N CYS A 540 1.88 8.06 3.20
CA CYS A 540 2.00 9.15 2.22
C CYS A 540 0.81 10.10 1.99
N ILE A 541 -0.29 10.05 2.73
CA ILE A 541 -1.39 11.01 2.51
C ILE A 541 -1.12 12.26 3.36
N PRO A 542 -0.90 13.44 2.76
CA PRO A 542 -0.56 14.69 3.47
C PRO A 542 -1.61 15.17 4.49
N CYS A 543 -2.73 14.48 4.55
CA CYS A 543 -3.88 14.82 5.35
C CYS A 543 -4.61 13.55 5.76
N VAL A 544 -4.24 12.97 6.90
CA VAL A 544 -5.29 12.49 7.79
C VAL A 544 -5.90 13.77 8.35
N VAL A 545 -6.98 14.28 7.75
CA VAL A 545 -7.93 14.98 8.61
C VAL A 545 -8.14 13.99 9.74
N PRO A 546 -7.82 14.29 11.01
CA PRO A 546 -8.26 13.45 12.10
C PRO A 546 -9.77 13.62 12.06
N SER A 547 -10.41 12.85 11.19
CA SER A 547 -11.78 12.55 11.33
C SER A 547 -11.78 11.84 12.67
N LYS A 548 -12.11 12.57 13.73
CA LYS A 548 -12.62 11.98 14.94
C LYS A 548 -13.89 11.15 14.67
N THR A 549 -14.29 10.96 13.41
CA THR A 549 -14.83 9.67 13.01
C THR A 549 -13.70 8.65 13.02
N CYS A 550 -13.35 8.11 14.21
CA CYS A 550 -12.99 6.71 14.25
C CYS A 550 -14.07 6.02 13.41
N TRP A 551 -13.71 5.53 12.22
CA TRP A 551 -14.67 4.82 11.41
C TRP A 551 -15.25 3.73 12.33
N ARG A 552 -16.54 3.84 12.60
CA ARG A 552 -17.25 2.82 13.38
C ARG A 552 -17.84 1.91 12.34
N PRO A 553 -17.58 0.59 12.42
CA PRO A 553 -18.20 -0.31 11.49
C PRO A 553 -19.72 -0.14 11.54
N PRO A 554 -20.41 -0.21 10.40
CA PRO A 554 -21.85 -0.06 10.36
C PRO A 554 -22.51 -1.09 11.28
N ARG A 555 -23.66 -0.72 11.86
CA ARG A 555 -24.50 -1.67 12.58
C ARG A 555 -25.21 -2.51 11.52
N LEU A 556 -24.65 -3.66 11.18
CA LEU A 556 -25.24 -4.57 10.19
C LEU A 556 -26.45 -5.35 10.74
N LEU A 557 -26.61 -5.37 12.07
CA LEU A 557 -27.57 -6.20 12.77
C LEU A 557 -28.59 -5.32 13.49
N LEU A 558 -29.88 -5.62 13.30
CA LEU A 558 -30.98 -5.05 14.05
C LEU A 558 -31.80 -6.16 14.68
N GLU A 559 -31.71 -6.29 16.01
CA GLU A 559 -32.59 -7.16 16.79
C GLU A 559 -33.98 -6.51 16.88
N HIS A 560 -35.01 -7.24 16.44
CA HIS A 560 -36.33 -6.64 16.24
C HIS A 560 -37.00 -6.21 17.54
N PHE A 561 -36.64 -6.77 18.69
CA PHE A 561 -37.22 -6.34 19.96
C PHE A 561 -36.93 -4.86 20.27
N HIS A 562 -35.88 -4.26 19.67
CA HIS A 562 -35.64 -2.82 19.76
C HIS A 562 -36.72 -1.99 19.04
N LEU A 563 -37.38 -2.54 18.01
CA LEU A 563 -38.47 -1.87 17.29
C LEU A 563 -39.72 -1.69 18.16
N ARG A 564 -39.86 -2.42 19.27
CA ARG A 564 -40.93 -2.21 20.26
C ARG A 564 -40.92 -0.81 20.87
N ARG A 565 -39.80 -0.09 20.77
CA ARG A 565 -39.64 1.28 21.25
C ARG A 565 -39.96 2.32 20.17
N TRP A 566 -40.37 1.93 18.97
CA TRP A 566 -40.68 2.87 17.88
C TRP A 566 -42.15 2.70 17.46
N MET A 567 -42.93 3.78 17.52
CA MET A 567 -44.26 3.82 16.92
C MET A 567 -44.11 4.35 15.48
N MET A 568 -44.69 3.67 14.50
CA MET A 568 -44.74 4.17 13.13
C MET A 568 -46.16 4.61 12.78
N LEU A 569 -46.38 5.93 12.79
CA LEU A 569 -47.43 6.60 12.03
C LEU A 569 -47.04 8.08 11.85
N GLY A 570 -46.88 8.51 10.60
CA GLY A 570 -47.03 9.91 10.20
C GLY A 570 -45.98 10.99 10.54
N HIS A 571 -45.00 10.79 11.45
CA HIS A 571 -43.77 11.60 11.73
C HIS A 571 -43.50 11.79 13.25
N ALA A 572 -42.22 12.08 13.56
CA ALA A 572 -41.60 12.54 14.80
C ALA A 572 -41.19 11.50 15.87
N LYS A 573 -39.88 11.51 16.19
CA LYS A 573 -39.24 10.76 17.27
C LYS A 573 -39.78 11.20 18.63
N LEU A 574 -40.20 10.24 19.45
CA LEU A 574 -40.44 10.47 20.88
C LEU A 574 -39.14 10.23 21.68
N SER A 575 -38.93 11.02 22.74
CA SER A 575 -37.78 10.93 23.64
C SER A 575 -37.79 9.65 24.49
N ASP A 576 -36.68 9.37 25.18
CA ASP A 576 -36.50 8.16 26.02
C ASP A 576 -37.55 8.01 27.15
N ASN A 577 -38.32 9.06 27.45
CA ASN A 577 -39.35 9.08 28.51
C ASN A 577 -40.78 8.88 28.01
N ALA A 578 -40.97 8.58 26.72
CA ALA A 578 -42.29 8.44 26.15
C ALA A 578 -42.97 7.10 26.47
N LYS A 579 -44.16 7.16 27.09
CA LYS A 579 -45.09 6.02 27.16
C LYS A 579 -45.71 5.76 25.77
N LEU A 580 -45.05 4.95 24.96
CA LEU A 580 -45.48 4.61 23.59
C LEU A 580 -46.66 3.63 23.52
N TRP A 581 -46.93 2.92 24.61
CA TRP A 581 -47.97 1.89 24.68
C TRP A 581 -48.87 2.17 25.88
N GLY A 582 -50.19 2.13 25.66
CA GLY A 582 -51.17 2.29 26.74
C GLY A 582 -50.99 1.22 27.82
N GLU A 583 -51.40 1.53 29.05
CA GLU A 583 -51.19 0.66 30.22
C GLU A 583 -51.72 -0.76 30.00
N ARG A 584 -52.79 -0.95 29.21
CA ARG A 584 -53.33 -2.27 28.84
C ARG A 584 -52.35 -3.21 28.11
N ILE A 585 -51.31 -2.67 27.46
CA ILE A 585 -50.29 -3.41 26.71
C ILE A 585 -49.04 -3.65 27.57
N VAL A 586 -48.69 -2.72 28.46
CA VAL A 586 -47.46 -2.75 29.28
C VAL A 586 -47.64 -3.16 30.74
N ASN A 587 -48.88 -3.18 31.24
CA ASN A 587 -49.26 -3.57 32.60
C ASN A 587 -49.36 -5.10 32.74
N ARG A 588 -48.23 -5.76 32.55
CA ARG A 588 -48.07 -7.23 32.56
C ARG A 588 -46.96 -7.63 33.51
N SER A 589 -47.01 -8.87 33.99
CA SER A 589 -46.06 -9.39 34.97
C SER A 589 -44.61 -9.27 34.49
N ARG A 590 -43.78 -8.62 35.30
CA ARG A 590 -42.33 -8.46 35.08
C ARG A 590 -41.60 -9.21 36.18
N LEU A 591 -40.71 -10.12 35.80
CA LEU A 591 -39.75 -10.72 36.71
C LEU A 591 -38.54 -9.78 36.82
N GLY A 592 -38.32 -9.22 38.01
CA GLY A 592 -37.19 -8.33 38.32
C GLY A 592 -37.43 -6.85 37.95
N GLY A 593 -37.37 -5.98 38.96
CA GLY A 593 -37.13 -4.55 38.75
C GLY A 593 -35.64 -4.30 38.48
N PRO A 594 -35.26 -3.23 37.75
CA PRO A 594 -33.90 -3.04 37.28
C PRO A 594 -32.91 -2.81 38.43
N GLY A 595 -31.90 -3.68 38.52
CA GLY A 595 -30.60 -3.30 39.04
C GLY A 595 -29.97 -2.25 38.10
N GLU A 596 -29.29 -1.28 38.72
CA GLU A 596 -28.39 -0.25 38.15
C GLU A 596 -28.95 1.01 37.46
N PHE A 597 -30.21 1.12 37.03
CA PHE A 597 -30.75 2.40 36.55
C PHE A 597 -32.13 2.70 37.16
N ARG A 598 -32.12 3.41 38.30
CA ARG A 598 -33.32 3.78 39.06
C ARG A 598 -33.96 5.02 38.43
N VAL A 599 -35.17 4.87 37.87
CA VAL A 599 -36.08 6.01 37.63
C VAL A 599 -36.76 6.32 38.96
N PRO A 600 -36.69 7.55 39.48
CA PRO A 600 -37.47 7.94 40.67
C PRO A 600 -38.96 7.69 40.41
N ASP A 601 -39.66 7.07 41.37
CA ASP A 601 -41.12 6.80 41.37
C ASP A 601 -41.70 5.68 40.48
N ALA A 602 -40.86 4.82 39.87
CA ALA A 602 -41.37 3.64 39.15
C ALA A 602 -41.61 2.44 40.11
N PRO A 603 -42.83 1.84 40.17
CA PRO A 603 -43.12 0.71 41.05
C PRO A 603 -42.24 -0.51 40.74
N SER A 604 -41.70 -1.12 41.79
CA SER A 604 -40.84 -2.30 41.73
C SER A 604 -41.66 -3.59 41.53
N GLY A 605 -41.53 -4.19 40.34
CA GLY A 605 -41.99 -5.57 40.09
C GLY A 605 -43.50 -5.75 39.88
N ALA A 606 -43.91 -7.01 39.77
CA ALA A 606 -45.31 -7.39 39.60
C ALA A 606 -46.11 -7.09 40.88
N GLN A 607 -47.21 -6.35 40.75
CA GLN A 607 -48.10 -5.97 41.85
C GLN A 607 -49.44 -6.70 41.76
N LEU A 608 -49.88 -7.29 42.87
CA LEU A 608 -51.17 -7.97 42.98
C LEU A 608 -52.31 -6.97 42.67
N GLY A 609 -53.29 -7.38 41.86
CA GLY A 609 -54.44 -6.53 41.48
C GLY A 609 -54.18 -5.48 40.40
N VAL A 610 -52.92 -5.09 40.18
CA VAL A 610 -52.52 -4.14 39.12
C VAL A 610 -51.99 -4.90 37.91
N THR A 611 -51.15 -5.91 38.13
CA THR A 611 -50.41 -6.60 37.08
C THR A 611 -51.18 -7.80 36.54
N GLN A 612 -51.52 -7.78 35.25
CA GLN A 612 -52.30 -8.87 34.63
C GLN A 612 -51.40 -10.02 34.16
N LEU A 613 -51.77 -11.26 34.51
CA LEU A 613 -51.18 -12.49 33.99
C LEU A 613 -51.96 -12.95 32.75
N LYS A 614 -51.51 -12.57 31.55
CA LYS A 614 -52.12 -13.04 30.29
C LYS A 614 -51.57 -14.42 29.91
N LYS A 615 -52.37 -15.47 30.13
CA LYS A 615 -52.05 -16.86 29.78
C LYS A 615 -52.15 -17.15 28.27
N THR A 616 -53.03 -16.46 27.56
CA THR A 616 -53.19 -16.55 26.10
C THR A 616 -52.69 -15.26 25.47
N GLN A 617 -51.66 -15.37 24.63
CA GLN A 617 -51.08 -14.26 23.89
C GLN A 617 -51.35 -14.49 22.41
N ASP A 618 -51.69 -13.44 21.66
CA ASP A 618 -51.84 -13.51 20.21
C ASP A 618 -50.43 -13.45 19.60
N PRO A 619 -49.87 -14.57 19.09
CA PRO A 619 -48.49 -14.60 18.61
C PRO A 619 -48.27 -13.72 17.37
N CYS A 620 -49.34 -13.39 16.64
CA CYS A 620 -49.30 -12.61 15.42
C CYS A 620 -49.42 -11.10 15.66
N ARG A 621 -49.98 -10.68 16.80
CA ARG A 621 -50.25 -9.26 17.09
C ARG A 621 -49.63 -8.75 18.39
N ASP A 622 -49.14 -9.62 19.28
CA ASP A 622 -48.43 -9.19 20.47
C ASP A 622 -47.04 -8.65 20.08
N PRO A 623 -46.76 -7.34 20.27
CA PRO A 623 -45.47 -6.75 19.90
C PRO A 623 -44.29 -7.39 20.66
N PHE A 624 -44.54 -8.07 21.77
CA PHE A 624 -43.52 -8.80 22.52
C PHE A 624 -43.25 -10.22 22.01
N HIS A 625 -44.12 -10.78 21.16
CA HIS A 625 -43.87 -12.05 20.47
C HIS A 625 -43.41 -11.83 19.03
N VAL A 626 -44.09 -10.95 18.31
CA VAL A 626 -43.85 -10.66 16.87
C VAL A 626 -42.38 -10.32 16.59
N TYR A 627 -41.71 -9.66 17.53
CA TYR A 627 -40.33 -9.18 17.39
C TYR A 627 -39.29 -9.95 18.23
N ALA A 628 -39.67 -10.97 19.00
CA ALA A 628 -38.82 -11.53 20.07
C ALA A 628 -37.61 -12.33 19.58
N HIS A 629 -37.79 -13.08 18.49
CA HIS A 629 -36.81 -14.01 17.96
C HIS A 629 -36.40 -13.66 16.53
N LYS A 630 -36.51 -12.37 16.15
CA LYS A 630 -36.25 -11.90 14.78
C LYS A 630 -35.06 -10.96 14.70
N LEU A 631 -34.26 -11.12 13.66
CA LEU A 631 -33.06 -10.34 13.37
C LEU A 631 -33.04 -9.91 11.90
N SER A 632 -32.80 -8.63 11.63
CA SER A 632 -32.47 -8.16 10.28
C SER A 632 -30.95 -8.02 10.14
N VAL A 633 -30.41 -8.58 9.05
CA VAL A 633 -29.02 -8.46 8.63
C VAL A 633 -28.95 -7.56 7.40
N PHE A 634 -28.50 -6.32 7.56
CA PHE A 634 -28.34 -5.37 6.46
C PHE A 634 -27.02 -5.61 5.75
N VAL A 635 -27.07 -5.78 4.42
CA VAL A 635 -25.87 -5.94 3.58
C VAL A 635 -26.00 -5.11 2.30
N PRO A 636 -24.87 -4.67 1.71
CA PRO A 636 -24.90 -4.01 0.41
C PRO A 636 -25.61 -4.87 -0.65
N ALA A 637 -26.45 -4.26 -1.47
CA ALA A 637 -27.22 -4.95 -2.49
C ALA A 637 -26.35 -5.74 -3.49
N THR A 638 -25.09 -5.32 -3.70
CA THR A 638 -24.11 -6.03 -4.53
C THR A 638 -23.86 -7.47 -4.05
N CYS A 639 -23.90 -7.72 -2.74
CA CYS A 639 -23.72 -9.06 -2.16
C CYS A 639 -24.90 -10.01 -2.46
N ILE A 640 -26.07 -9.45 -2.79
CA ILE A 640 -27.29 -10.21 -3.07
C ILE A 640 -27.52 -10.33 -4.58
N ARG A 641 -27.07 -9.35 -5.38
CA ARG A 641 -27.18 -9.40 -6.85
C ARG A 641 -26.36 -10.53 -7.47
N ASP A 642 -25.24 -10.90 -6.85
CA ASP A 642 -24.47 -12.09 -7.25
C ASP A 642 -25.07 -13.35 -6.58
N PRO A 643 -25.65 -14.30 -7.35
CA PRO A 643 -26.26 -15.51 -6.80
C PRO A 643 -25.30 -16.41 -6.02
N SER A 644 -24.00 -16.33 -6.29
CA SER A 644 -22.97 -17.10 -5.59
C SER A 644 -22.68 -16.50 -4.21
N LEU A 645 -22.51 -15.17 -4.13
CA LEU A 645 -22.32 -14.44 -2.88
C LEU A 645 -23.59 -14.47 -2.01
N ALA A 646 -24.78 -14.40 -2.61
CA ALA A 646 -26.05 -14.49 -1.90
C ALA A 646 -26.19 -15.84 -1.17
N ARG A 647 -25.85 -16.94 -1.84
CA ARG A 647 -25.85 -18.29 -1.25
C ARG A 647 -24.81 -18.42 -0.13
N ALA A 648 -23.60 -17.90 -0.35
CA ALA A 648 -22.54 -17.90 0.66
C ALA A 648 -22.93 -17.11 1.91
N LEU A 649 -23.50 -15.91 1.74
CA LEU A 649 -23.98 -15.09 2.84
C LEU A 649 -25.10 -15.78 3.62
N LYS A 650 -26.07 -16.37 2.93
CA LYS A 650 -27.15 -17.11 3.59
C LYS A 650 -26.61 -18.26 4.43
N ARG A 651 -25.70 -19.07 3.88
CA ARG A 651 -25.02 -20.15 4.62
C ARG A 651 -24.29 -19.63 5.85
N LEU A 652 -23.54 -18.53 5.73
CA LEU A 652 -22.83 -17.92 6.85
C LEU A 652 -23.80 -17.49 7.96
N VAL A 653 -24.88 -16.79 7.60
CA VAL A 653 -25.89 -16.37 8.58
C VAL A 653 -26.55 -17.57 9.25
N ASP A 654 -26.88 -18.62 8.49
CA ASP A 654 -27.48 -19.84 9.05
C ASP A 654 -26.52 -20.61 9.98
N LEU A 655 -25.22 -20.61 9.70
CA LEU A 655 -24.20 -21.30 10.52
C LEU A 655 -23.82 -20.55 11.80
N GLU A 656 -23.99 -19.23 11.81
CA GLU A 656 -23.54 -18.32 12.88
C GLU A 656 -24.69 -17.77 13.74
N ARG A 657 -25.94 -17.77 13.24
CA ARG A 657 -27.09 -17.26 14.00
C ARG A 657 -27.37 -18.13 15.23
N PRO A 658 -27.87 -17.54 16.33
CA PRO A 658 -28.41 -18.32 17.42
C PRO A 658 -29.56 -19.21 16.92
N VAL A 659 -29.61 -20.47 17.37
CA VAL A 659 -30.55 -21.49 16.86
C VAL A 659 -32.02 -21.04 16.91
N HIS A 660 -32.40 -20.31 17.96
CA HIS A 660 -33.76 -19.86 18.18
C HIS A 660 -34.12 -18.56 17.46
N VAL A 661 -33.19 -17.92 16.74
CA VAL A 661 -33.39 -16.62 16.08
C VAL A 661 -33.63 -16.79 14.59
N GLU A 662 -34.77 -16.32 14.11
CA GLU A 662 -35.07 -16.15 12.69
C GLU A 662 -34.35 -14.91 12.15
N ALA A 663 -33.41 -15.10 11.22
CA ALA A 663 -32.66 -14.02 10.60
C ALA A 663 -33.11 -13.80 9.15
N GLN A 664 -33.39 -12.56 8.79
CA GLN A 664 -33.66 -12.14 7.42
C GLN A 664 -32.53 -11.24 6.90
N VAL A 665 -32.13 -11.41 5.65
CA VAL A 665 -31.11 -10.59 5.00
C VAL A 665 -31.79 -9.48 4.20
N ILE A 666 -31.42 -8.23 4.44
CA ILE A 666 -31.97 -7.04 3.79
C ILE A 666 -30.91 -6.43 2.87
N ALA A 667 -31.26 -6.30 1.58
CA ALA A 667 -30.45 -5.63 0.58
C ALA A 667 -30.51 -4.10 0.74
N VAL A 668 -29.35 -3.46 0.84
CA VAL A 668 -29.25 -2.01 0.96
C VAL A 668 -28.66 -1.41 -0.31
N GLU A 669 -29.44 -0.57 -0.98
CA GLU A 669 -29.01 0.16 -2.18
C GLU A 669 -28.44 1.55 -1.82
N PRO A 670 -27.50 2.12 -2.59
CA PRO A 670 -26.89 3.41 -2.28
C PRO A 670 -27.79 4.60 -2.68
N ARG A 671 -29.05 4.62 -2.24
CA ARG A 671 -30.05 5.63 -2.64
C ARG A 671 -30.38 6.67 -1.57
N PHE A 672 -29.97 6.44 -0.33
CA PHE A 672 -30.12 7.37 0.81
C PHE A 672 -31.49 8.08 0.90
N ARG A 673 -32.59 7.34 0.67
CA ARG A 673 -33.95 7.90 0.64
C ARG A 673 -34.53 8.03 2.05
N VAL A 674 -34.60 9.26 2.56
CA VAL A 674 -35.23 9.57 3.86
C VAL A 674 -36.71 9.18 3.83
N GLY A 675 -37.18 8.47 4.85
CA GLY A 675 -38.59 8.05 4.98
C GLY A 675 -38.99 6.77 4.23
N VAL A 676 -38.16 6.29 3.29
CA VAL A 676 -38.40 5.03 2.55
C VAL A 676 -37.35 3.98 2.88
N GLN A 677 -36.08 4.39 2.92
CA GLN A 677 -34.95 3.49 3.07
C GLN A 677 -34.01 3.87 4.20
N ALA A 678 -33.87 5.15 4.59
CA ALA A 678 -32.77 5.56 5.46
C ALA A 678 -33.10 5.47 6.98
N MET A 679 -32.63 4.41 7.63
CA MET A 679 -32.30 4.32 9.05
C MET A 679 -30.82 4.65 9.29
N LEU A 680 -30.53 5.87 9.75
CA LEU A 680 -29.17 6.33 10.04
C LEU A 680 -28.39 5.33 10.92
N GLY A 681 -27.30 4.80 10.37
CA GLY A 681 -26.41 3.84 11.04
C GLY A 681 -26.67 2.35 10.75
N LEU A 682 -27.77 2.00 10.06
CA LEU A 682 -28.11 0.61 9.66
C LEU A 682 -28.02 0.41 8.14
N ASP A 683 -28.75 1.21 7.36
CA ASP A 683 -28.91 1.06 5.89
C ASP A 683 -28.46 2.33 5.12
N ALA A 684 -27.70 3.19 5.80
CA ALA A 684 -27.04 4.36 5.23
C ALA A 684 -25.77 3.94 4.47
N VAL A 685 -25.93 3.45 3.24
CA VAL A 685 -24.82 3.10 2.34
C VAL A 685 -24.58 4.21 1.33
N VAL A 686 -23.35 4.73 1.28
CA VAL A 686 -22.86 5.62 0.22
C VAL A 686 -22.10 4.78 -0.79
N GLY A 687 -22.64 4.65 -2.01
CA GLY A 687 -22.00 3.88 -3.08
C GLY A 687 -20.98 4.72 -3.86
N TRP A 688 -20.03 4.05 -4.50
CA TRP A 688 -19.18 4.67 -5.53
C TRP A 688 -20.03 4.95 -6.78
N ARG A 689 -19.85 6.12 -7.42
CA ARG A 689 -20.60 6.47 -8.64
C ARG A 689 -20.20 5.53 -9.78
N ALA A 690 -21.19 5.02 -10.52
CA ALA A 690 -20.95 4.19 -11.69
C ALA A 690 -20.15 4.96 -12.77
N ALA A 691 -19.41 4.22 -13.60
CA ALA A 691 -18.70 4.78 -14.75
C ALA A 691 -19.69 5.49 -15.71
N PRO A 692 -19.26 6.52 -16.47
CA PRO A 692 -20.10 7.15 -17.48
C PRO A 692 -20.60 6.09 -18.46
N VAL A 693 -21.87 6.15 -18.82
CA VAL A 693 -22.47 5.28 -19.84
C VAL A 693 -22.61 6.08 -21.12
N GLU A 694 -22.13 5.53 -22.22
CA GLU A 694 -22.37 6.05 -23.57
C GLU A 694 -23.66 5.42 -24.13
N LEU A 695 -24.57 6.27 -24.61
CA LEU A 695 -25.75 5.86 -25.36
C LEU A 695 -25.67 6.49 -26.75
N ASP A 696 -25.67 5.67 -27.80
CA ASP A 696 -25.67 6.12 -29.21
C ASP A 696 -24.64 7.24 -29.51
N GLY A 697 -23.43 7.12 -28.96
CA GLY A 697 -22.33 8.08 -29.16
C GLY A 697 -22.41 9.35 -28.30
N GLY A 698 -23.40 9.48 -27.41
CA GLY A 698 -23.51 10.55 -26.43
C GLY A 698 -23.09 10.08 -25.02
N ALA A 699 -22.08 10.71 -24.44
CA ALA A 699 -21.70 10.48 -23.04
C ALA A 699 -22.69 11.16 -22.10
N LEU A 700 -23.37 10.37 -21.25
CA LEU A 700 -24.24 10.93 -20.23
C LEU A 700 -23.44 11.59 -19.10
N GLY A 701 -23.88 12.79 -18.68
CA GLY A 701 -23.23 13.55 -17.62
C GLY A 701 -23.27 12.86 -16.25
N ARG A 702 -22.37 13.28 -15.35
CA ARG A 702 -22.15 12.70 -14.01
C ARG A 702 -23.34 12.74 -13.03
N ALA A 703 -24.42 13.43 -13.39
CA ALA A 703 -25.66 13.51 -12.62
C ALA A 703 -26.72 12.49 -13.07
N THR A 704 -26.50 11.81 -14.19
CA THR A 704 -27.47 10.90 -14.79
C THR A 704 -27.14 9.46 -14.40
N VAL A 705 -28.08 8.79 -13.72
CA VAL A 705 -27.96 7.37 -13.35
C VAL A 705 -28.95 6.57 -14.17
N LEU A 706 -28.45 5.71 -15.08
CA LEU A 706 -29.27 4.72 -15.75
C LEU A 706 -29.43 3.51 -14.84
N THR A 707 -30.64 3.24 -14.39
CA THR A 707 -30.95 1.97 -13.74
C THR A 707 -31.14 0.91 -14.82
N GLY A 708 -30.33 -0.16 -14.79
CA GLY A 708 -30.60 -1.34 -15.63
C GLY A 708 -32.03 -1.83 -15.40
N ALA A 709 -32.70 -2.23 -16.48
CA ALA A 709 -34.11 -2.61 -16.47
C ALA A 709 -34.41 -3.58 -15.31
N VAL A 710 -35.23 -3.13 -14.37
CA VAL A 710 -35.88 -4.03 -13.43
C VAL A 710 -36.97 -4.71 -14.25
N ASP A 711 -36.92 -6.03 -14.37
CA ASP A 711 -38.00 -6.85 -14.93
C ASP A 711 -39.27 -6.65 -14.07
N ALA A 712 -39.98 -5.57 -14.34
CA ALA A 712 -41.34 -5.33 -13.90
C ALA A 712 -42.19 -5.36 -15.16
N ARG A 713 -42.68 -6.55 -15.54
CA ARG A 713 -43.89 -6.60 -16.36
C ARG A 713 -44.99 -5.89 -15.57
N PRO A 714 -45.67 -4.90 -16.18
CA PRO A 714 -46.85 -5.26 -16.95
C PRO A 714 -46.94 -4.62 -18.34
N ARG A 715 -47.76 -5.28 -19.14
CA ARG A 715 -48.12 -5.01 -20.54
C ARG A 715 -48.74 -3.63 -20.70
N PHE A 716 -48.18 -2.79 -21.55
CA PHE A 716 -48.89 -1.96 -22.54
C PHE A 716 -47.84 -1.40 -23.51
N ARG A 717 -47.92 -1.79 -24.78
CA ARG A 717 -47.07 -1.25 -25.86
C ARG A 717 -47.92 -0.19 -26.57
N VAL A 718 -47.54 1.07 -26.43
CA VAL A 718 -48.10 2.17 -27.24
C VAL A 718 -46.93 2.87 -27.92
N GLY A 719 -46.88 2.72 -29.26
CA GLY A 719 -46.26 3.65 -30.18
C GLY A 719 -44.73 3.65 -30.30
N ASP A 720 -44.24 3.37 -31.51
CA ASP A 720 -42.92 3.81 -31.97
C ASP A 720 -42.97 5.32 -32.25
N ALA A 721 -42.48 6.13 -31.31
CA ALA A 721 -42.21 7.54 -31.58
C ALA A 721 -41.10 8.08 -30.67
N ARG A 722 -39.99 8.50 -31.29
CA ARG A 722 -39.05 9.48 -30.71
C ARG A 722 -39.74 10.84 -30.70
N ILE A 723 -39.57 11.63 -29.63
CA ILE A 723 -39.22 13.06 -29.70
C ILE A 723 -38.80 13.61 -28.33
N ARG A 724 -37.84 14.54 -28.45
CA ARG A 724 -37.25 15.48 -27.50
C ARG A 724 -38.24 16.14 -26.55
N GLY A 725 -37.85 16.30 -25.28
CA GLY A 725 -38.47 17.28 -24.39
C GLY A 725 -38.51 16.83 -22.93
N LYS A 726 -38.06 17.72 -22.04
CA LYS A 726 -38.02 17.58 -20.58
C LYS A 726 -39.29 16.92 -20.03
N THR A 727 -39.15 15.83 -19.27
CA THR A 727 -40.12 15.47 -18.23
C THR A 727 -39.40 14.74 -17.10
N ILE A 728 -39.51 15.33 -15.90
CA ILE A 728 -39.31 14.68 -14.60
C ILE A 728 -40.59 13.91 -14.31
N LEU A 729 -40.53 12.61 -14.07
CA LEU A 729 -41.61 11.81 -13.49
C LEU A 729 -41.04 10.53 -12.85
N PRO A 730 -41.71 9.95 -11.85
CA PRO A 730 -41.52 10.10 -10.41
C PRO A 730 -40.60 9.05 -9.73
#